data_AF-A0A917G6S5-F1
#
_entry.id   AF-A0A917G6S5-F1
#
_cell.length_a   1.000
_cell.length_b   1.000
_cell.length_c   1.000
_cell.angle_alpha   90.00
_cell.angle_beta   90.00
_cell.angle_gamma   90.00
#
_symmetry.space_group_name_H-M   'P 1'
#
loop_
_entity.id
_entity.type
_entity.pdbx_description
1 polymer ?
#
loop_
_entity_poly.entity_id
_entity_poly.type
_entity_poly.pdbx_seq_one_letter_code
_entity_poly.pdbx_strand_id
1 'polypeptide(L)'
;MSKKAMITAALASSAIIAPYVLSTEKVEAAALDMTIFHTNDTHAHVDNVGQRAALVNKLRTENPNNVLLDAGDVFSGTLFFNEFYGQTDLKIMNYLGYDAMTFGNHEFDLGLSKDGHNKLVDFIKGAKFPFVSANVDFSKDEKFTGLQTQAVTDQAENGKIYNGIIKEINGEKVGIFGLTTEETTAIASPEKVEFKAYLDSAKETVAAFEAQGINKIIALTHIGYDDNAMMDNDQELAKKVPGIDVIVGGHTHTELKQPVQVVNEETEQPVVIVQANQYNKYLGQLDITFDDNGVVADYMGQLHLVGQKDEAGNYVLPSDKEAEALIAADVKQVQNKMNAETGADAKVFLSGLRGLGGVRAGETNLGNIITDGMLDKAKEIDKDVVIAFQNGGGIRSSITKGPVTYGEVLTVLPFGNPLAIIEVTGDELYETFEHSVKEYPKESGGFLHVAGMEVLFDPTKKAGERLVSLKIGGKEVDRKANYKAATNVFTARGGDGFEALGRAYEEGRASEPGFSDWENFANRLIELGDVTQQVEGRITTTTTFKDITTANWFYPYVARLQVAEEGQAPVFKPLEKFNPQKTLTRANVVLMLTRALALEAKNEPTYDDVKNLEDAELKLAIAAATEAGIIKGSNGKFKPFDPVTRKQLALMYERAYQNIDANYQAPKATFSDINHLDAEAQQAIGFIQDKAIADGNGGKYLPASYTTRAHAAKMFANFLYTVEQFKQQ
;
A
#
# COMPACT_ATOMS: atom_id res chain seq x y z
N MET A 1 -49.76 33.44 -85.30
CA MET A 1 -48.65 33.76 -84.37
C MET A 1 -49.25 34.44 -83.14
N SER A 2 -48.92 33.92 -81.95
CA SER A 2 -49.17 34.41 -80.55
C SER A 2 -50.57 34.93 -80.18
N LYS A 3 -51.55 34.11 -79.78
CA LYS A 3 -51.86 33.45 -78.47
C LYS A 3 -52.55 34.33 -77.40
N LYS A 4 -53.89 34.23 -77.42
CA LYS A 4 -54.92 34.22 -76.35
C LYS A 4 -54.51 34.61 -74.90
N ALA A 5 -55.24 35.58 -74.34
CA ALA A 5 -55.49 35.69 -72.90
C ALA A 5 -56.99 35.44 -72.64
N MET A 6 -57.30 34.47 -71.77
CA MET A 6 -58.63 34.19 -71.24
C MET A 6 -58.62 34.34 -69.72
N ILE A 7 -59.71 34.93 -69.26
CA ILE A 7 -60.20 35.23 -67.91
C ILE A 7 -60.27 34.00 -67.00
N THR A 8 -59.97 34.15 -65.69
CA THR A 8 -60.84 33.62 -64.63
C THR A 8 -60.67 34.35 -63.28
N ALA A 9 -61.82 34.57 -62.63
CA ALA A 9 -62.05 35.25 -61.37
C ALA A 9 -61.47 34.54 -60.14
N ALA A 10 -61.03 35.33 -59.14
CA ALA A 10 -60.59 34.87 -57.83
C ALA A 10 -61.78 34.77 -56.85
N LEU A 11 -62.01 33.58 -56.31
CA LEU A 11 -62.85 33.35 -55.13
C LEU A 11 -62.01 33.58 -53.86
N ALA A 12 -62.55 34.37 -52.93
CA ALA A 12 -62.03 34.55 -51.59
C ALA A 12 -62.37 33.34 -50.72
N SER A 13 -61.37 32.69 -50.15
CA SER A 13 -61.50 31.79 -48.99
C SER A 13 -60.80 32.43 -47.79
N SER A 14 -61.59 32.76 -46.78
CA SER A 14 -61.13 33.18 -45.46
C SER A 14 -60.58 31.97 -44.70
N ALA A 15 -59.26 31.90 -44.54
CA ALA A 15 -58.59 30.95 -43.64
C ALA A 15 -58.39 31.62 -42.28
N ILE A 16 -58.97 31.02 -41.24
CA ILE A 16 -58.72 31.33 -39.84
C ILE A 16 -57.32 30.81 -39.50
N ILE A 17 -56.38 31.70 -39.19
CA ILE A 17 -55.08 31.35 -38.64
C ILE A 17 -55.25 31.25 -37.13
N ALA A 18 -55.36 30.04 -36.60
CA ALA A 18 -55.14 29.78 -35.17
C ALA A 18 -53.63 29.71 -34.91
N PRO A 19 -53.10 30.35 -33.86
CA PRO A 19 -51.70 30.18 -33.49
C PRO A 19 -51.51 28.74 -32.98
N TYR A 20 -50.69 27.96 -33.69
CA TYR A 20 -50.13 26.72 -33.16
C TYR A 20 -49.17 27.10 -32.03
N VAL A 21 -49.64 26.99 -30.80
CA VAL A 21 -48.76 26.93 -29.62
C VAL A 21 -48.17 25.52 -29.66
N LEU A 22 -46.89 25.41 -30.00
CA LEU A 22 -46.11 24.20 -29.69
C LEU A 22 -46.05 24.10 -28.17
N SER A 23 -46.88 23.24 -27.59
CA SER A 23 -46.69 22.82 -26.20
C SER A 23 -45.42 21.99 -26.15
N THR A 24 -44.37 22.53 -25.55
CA THR A 24 -43.30 21.71 -25.00
C THR A 24 -43.89 20.99 -23.79
N GLU A 25 -44.45 19.81 -24.00
CA GLU A 25 -44.69 18.90 -22.87
C GLU A 25 -43.32 18.66 -22.23
N LYS A 26 -43.13 19.20 -21.01
CA LYS A 26 -42.10 18.71 -20.11
C LYS A 26 -42.41 17.22 -19.93
N VAL A 27 -41.52 16.36 -20.42
CA VAL A 27 -41.53 14.95 -20.01
C VAL A 27 -41.32 14.98 -18.50
N GLU A 28 -42.36 14.65 -17.76
CA GLU A 28 -42.31 14.54 -16.30
C GLU A 28 -41.49 13.28 -16.02
N ALA A 29 -40.36 13.42 -15.32
CA ALA A 29 -39.49 12.30 -14.98
C ALA A 29 -40.26 11.35 -14.05
N ALA A 30 -40.13 10.04 -14.28
CA ALA A 30 -40.77 9.03 -13.45
C ALA A 30 -39.77 8.48 -12.41
N ALA A 31 -40.31 7.99 -11.30
CA ALA A 31 -39.55 7.21 -10.33
C ALA A 31 -38.80 6.05 -11.01
N LEU A 32 -37.56 5.82 -10.60
CA LEU A 32 -36.67 4.82 -11.19
C LEU A 32 -36.04 3.94 -10.11
N ASP A 33 -36.30 2.64 -10.19
CA ASP A 33 -35.55 1.62 -9.47
C ASP A 33 -34.43 1.08 -10.36
N MET A 34 -33.19 1.15 -9.88
CA MET A 34 -32.04 0.60 -10.57
C MET A 34 -30.97 0.05 -9.62
N THR A 35 -30.08 -0.78 -10.16
CA THR A 35 -28.94 -1.34 -9.44
C THR A 35 -27.64 -0.88 -10.07
N ILE A 36 -26.69 -0.43 -9.25
CA ILE A 36 -25.33 -0.09 -9.64
C ILE A 36 -24.42 -1.20 -9.11
N PHE A 37 -23.87 -2.01 -10.02
CA PHE A 37 -22.77 -2.90 -9.71
C PHE A 37 -21.46 -2.16 -9.91
N HIS A 38 -20.51 -2.31 -9.00
CA HIS A 38 -19.24 -1.61 -9.12
C HIS A 38 -18.03 -2.38 -8.60
N THR A 39 -16.89 -2.11 -9.24
CA THR A 39 -15.55 -2.47 -8.80
C THR A 39 -14.66 -1.23 -8.78
N ASN A 40 -13.57 -1.29 -8.04
CA ASN A 40 -12.55 -0.26 -7.96
C ASN A 40 -11.23 -0.92 -7.52
N ASP A 41 -10.09 -0.35 -7.90
CA ASP A 41 -8.77 -0.73 -7.38
C ASP A 41 -8.47 -2.23 -7.55
N THR A 42 -8.82 -2.81 -8.71
CA THR A 42 -8.60 -4.24 -8.94
C THR A 42 -7.13 -4.57 -9.08
N HIS A 43 -6.29 -3.60 -9.48
CA HIS A 43 -4.83 -3.69 -9.53
C HIS A 43 -4.33 -5.03 -10.09
N ALA A 44 -4.78 -5.38 -11.30
CA ALA A 44 -4.42 -6.60 -12.01
C ALA A 44 -4.60 -7.92 -11.22
N HIS A 45 -5.47 -7.94 -10.20
CA HIS A 45 -5.83 -9.15 -9.47
C HIS A 45 -6.90 -9.90 -10.26
N VAL A 46 -6.46 -10.91 -11.00
CA VAL A 46 -7.33 -11.79 -11.78
C VAL A 46 -7.68 -13.10 -11.05
N ASP A 47 -7.37 -13.19 -9.76
CA ASP A 47 -7.83 -14.28 -8.91
C ASP A 47 -9.35 -14.29 -8.84
N ASN A 48 -9.94 -15.48 -8.82
CA ASN A 48 -11.38 -15.68 -8.74
C ASN A 48 -12.22 -14.95 -9.82
N VAL A 49 -11.63 -14.59 -10.98
CA VAL A 49 -12.40 -13.90 -12.04
C VAL A 49 -13.57 -14.73 -12.57
N GLY A 50 -13.46 -16.06 -12.56
CA GLY A 50 -14.58 -16.95 -12.89
C GLY A 50 -15.74 -16.81 -11.89
N GLN A 51 -15.43 -16.65 -10.60
CA GLN A 51 -16.42 -16.43 -9.56
C GLN A 51 -17.01 -15.02 -9.62
N ARG A 52 -16.20 -13.99 -9.91
CA ARG A 52 -16.71 -12.63 -10.19
C ARG A 52 -17.68 -12.68 -11.37
N ALA A 53 -17.31 -13.33 -12.45
CA ALA A 53 -18.15 -13.43 -13.64
C ALA A 53 -19.47 -14.13 -13.37
N ALA A 54 -19.45 -15.28 -12.69
CA ALA A 54 -20.66 -15.98 -12.29
C ALA A 54 -21.56 -15.12 -11.39
N LEU A 55 -20.96 -14.39 -10.45
CA LEU A 55 -21.67 -13.49 -9.54
C LEU A 55 -22.33 -12.32 -10.29
N VAL A 56 -21.60 -11.63 -11.16
CA VAL A 56 -22.13 -10.55 -12.01
C VAL A 56 -23.27 -11.08 -12.87
N ASN A 57 -23.08 -12.20 -13.57
CA ASN A 57 -24.10 -12.78 -14.44
C ASN A 57 -25.38 -13.16 -13.66
N LYS A 58 -25.24 -13.72 -12.45
CA LYS A 58 -26.37 -14.01 -11.56
C LYS A 58 -27.10 -12.72 -11.17
N LEU A 59 -26.38 -11.74 -10.64
CA LEU A 59 -26.99 -10.52 -10.10
C LEU A 59 -27.63 -9.64 -11.19
N ARG A 60 -27.04 -9.56 -12.39
CA ARG A 60 -27.65 -8.86 -13.53
C ARG A 60 -28.93 -9.53 -14.01
N THR A 61 -29.03 -10.86 -13.88
CA THR A 61 -30.27 -11.60 -14.18
C THR A 61 -31.36 -11.30 -13.15
N GLU A 62 -30.99 -11.15 -11.88
CA GLU A 62 -31.90 -10.81 -10.78
C GLU A 62 -32.34 -9.34 -10.82
N ASN A 63 -31.48 -8.45 -11.33
CA ASN A 63 -31.69 -7.00 -11.37
C ASN A 63 -31.55 -6.47 -12.81
N PRO A 64 -32.60 -6.52 -13.65
CA PRO A 64 -32.49 -6.21 -15.08
C PRO A 64 -32.20 -4.74 -15.39
N ASN A 65 -32.58 -3.81 -14.50
CA ASN A 65 -32.31 -2.38 -14.62
C ASN A 65 -30.99 -2.07 -13.91
N ASN A 66 -29.85 -2.36 -14.55
CA ASN A 66 -28.55 -2.20 -13.93
C ASN A 66 -27.52 -1.52 -14.82
N VAL A 67 -26.47 -1.02 -14.17
CA VAL A 67 -25.18 -0.69 -14.78
C VAL A 67 -24.06 -1.40 -14.04
N LEU A 68 -22.99 -1.74 -14.76
CA LEU A 68 -21.73 -2.24 -14.18
C LEU A 68 -20.61 -1.24 -14.43
N LEU A 69 -20.05 -0.66 -13.37
CA LEU A 69 -19.08 0.43 -13.43
C LEU A 69 -17.75 0.03 -12.80
N ASP A 70 -16.65 0.58 -13.32
CA ASP A 70 -15.32 0.45 -12.69
C ASP A 70 -14.76 1.83 -12.34
N ALA A 71 -14.41 2.02 -11.07
CA ALA A 71 -13.94 3.31 -10.56
C ALA A 71 -12.42 3.49 -10.69
N GLY A 72 -11.73 2.80 -11.60
CA GLY A 72 -10.31 3.03 -11.91
C GLY A 72 -9.34 2.15 -11.12
N ASP A 73 -8.06 2.28 -11.44
CA ASP A 73 -6.96 1.46 -10.93
C ASP A 73 -7.12 -0.04 -11.23
N VAL A 74 -7.37 -0.32 -12.51
CA VAL A 74 -7.22 -1.68 -13.06
C VAL A 74 -5.74 -2.01 -13.23
N PHE A 75 -4.91 -1.01 -13.55
CA PHE A 75 -3.48 -1.16 -13.81
C PHE A 75 -2.66 -1.38 -12.53
N SER A 76 -1.44 -1.91 -12.75
CA SER A 76 -0.43 -2.21 -11.73
C SER A 76 -0.87 -3.18 -10.64
N GLY A 77 0.07 -3.65 -9.80
CA GLY A 77 -0.23 -4.48 -8.62
C GLY A 77 0.18 -5.96 -8.71
N THR A 78 0.16 -6.58 -9.89
CA THR A 78 0.61 -7.97 -10.07
C THR A 78 1.44 -8.16 -11.36
N LEU A 79 2.10 -9.31 -11.47
CA LEU A 79 2.85 -9.71 -12.67
C LEU A 79 1.97 -9.75 -13.94
N PHE A 80 0.64 -9.88 -13.82
CA PHE A 80 -0.25 -9.78 -14.97
C PHE A 80 -0.13 -8.42 -15.65
N PHE A 81 0.02 -7.33 -14.89
CA PHE A 81 0.23 -6.02 -15.48
C PHE A 81 1.60 -5.91 -16.15
N ASN A 82 2.68 -6.39 -15.52
CA ASN A 82 4.01 -6.28 -16.14
C ASN A 82 4.14 -7.14 -17.42
N GLU A 83 3.44 -8.27 -17.50
CA GLU A 83 3.48 -9.16 -18.67
C GLU A 83 2.49 -8.74 -19.76
N PHE A 84 1.29 -8.30 -19.39
CA PHE A 84 0.17 -8.13 -20.31
C PHE A 84 -0.39 -6.71 -20.36
N TYR A 85 0.12 -5.77 -19.55
CA TYR A 85 -0.20 -4.35 -19.62
C TYR A 85 -1.71 -4.05 -19.62
N GLY A 86 -2.42 -4.67 -18.67
CA GLY A 86 -3.88 -4.53 -18.48
C GLY A 86 -4.75 -5.35 -19.45
N GLN A 87 -4.16 -6.01 -20.45
CA GLN A 87 -4.93 -6.75 -21.46
C GLN A 87 -5.63 -7.99 -20.90
N THR A 88 -5.10 -8.60 -19.84
CA THR A 88 -5.75 -9.74 -19.16
C THR A 88 -7.06 -9.30 -18.51
N ASP A 89 -7.03 -8.21 -17.74
CA ASP A 89 -8.21 -7.60 -17.12
C ASP A 89 -9.24 -7.17 -18.17
N LEU A 90 -8.78 -6.51 -19.25
CA LEU A 90 -9.63 -6.03 -20.33
C LEU A 90 -10.45 -7.15 -20.99
N LYS A 91 -9.87 -8.36 -21.16
CA LYS A 91 -10.60 -9.52 -21.68
C LYS A 91 -11.80 -9.86 -20.80
N ILE A 92 -11.64 -9.81 -19.49
CA ILE A 92 -12.70 -10.10 -18.52
C ILE A 92 -13.72 -8.96 -18.48
N MET A 93 -13.28 -7.69 -18.44
CA MET A 93 -14.20 -6.55 -18.45
C MET A 93 -15.06 -6.51 -19.72
N ASN A 94 -14.45 -6.78 -20.88
CA ASN A 94 -15.15 -6.90 -22.15
C ASN A 94 -16.15 -8.07 -22.20
N TYR A 95 -15.85 -9.18 -21.51
CA TYR A 95 -16.74 -10.32 -21.39
C TYR A 95 -17.94 -10.01 -20.49
N LEU A 96 -17.71 -9.32 -19.37
CA LEU A 96 -18.75 -8.95 -18.41
C LEU A 96 -19.63 -7.79 -18.89
N GLY A 97 -19.19 -7.04 -19.89
CA GLY A 97 -19.94 -5.93 -20.46
C GLY A 97 -20.09 -4.80 -19.46
N TYR A 98 -18.96 -4.26 -18.97
CA TYR A 98 -18.95 -3.00 -18.22
C TYR A 98 -19.64 -1.90 -19.03
N ASP A 99 -20.34 -1.00 -18.34
CA ASP A 99 -21.06 0.11 -18.96
C ASP A 99 -20.20 1.38 -19.05
N ALA A 100 -19.30 1.59 -18.09
CA ALA A 100 -18.28 2.63 -18.13
C ALA A 100 -17.13 2.32 -17.16
N MET A 101 -15.99 2.95 -17.39
CA MET A 101 -14.85 2.98 -16.49
C MET A 101 -14.34 4.42 -16.36
N THR A 102 -13.92 4.85 -15.17
CA THR A 102 -13.09 6.06 -15.03
C THR A 102 -11.61 5.70 -14.90
N PHE A 103 -10.72 6.68 -15.03
CA PHE A 103 -9.29 6.45 -14.82
C PHE A 103 -8.96 6.65 -13.34
N GLY A 104 -8.15 5.75 -12.80
CA GLY A 104 -7.37 5.98 -11.60
C GLY A 104 -5.95 6.45 -11.94
N ASN A 105 -5.15 6.69 -10.90
CA ASN A 105 -3.79 7.16 -11.08
C ASN A 105 -2.89 6.10 -11.73
N HIS A 106 -3.09 4.82 -11.43
CA HIS A 106 -2.23 3.73 -11.91
C HIS A 106 -2.39 3.45 -13.42
N GLU A 107 -3.47 3.92 -14.05
CA GLU A 107 -3.58 3.87 -15.51
C GLU A 107 -2.44 4.64 -16.21
N PHE A 108 -1.83 5.60 -15.52
CA PHE A 108 -0.76 6.47 -16.04
C PHE A 108 0.66 6.01 -15.70
N ASP A 109 0.85 4.90 -14.97
CA ASP A 109 2.17 4.44 -14.50
C ASP A 109 3.22 4.27 -15.61
N LEU A 110 2.79 3.86 -16.80
CA LEU A 110 3.70 3.56 -17.91
C LEU A 110 4.03 4.78 -18.77
N GLY A 111 3.55 5.99 -18.44
CA GLY A 111 3.84 7.20 -19.22
C GLY A 111 5.35 7.47 -19.37
N LEU A 112 6.16 6.98 -18.44
CA LEU A 112 7.62 7.03 -18.46
C LEU A 112 8.36 5.87 -19.06
N SER A 113 7.63 4.80 -19.37
CA SER A 113 8.23 3.72 -20.12
C SER A 113 8.68 4.23 -21.50
N LYS A 114 9.59 3.49 -22.13
CA LYS A 114 9.99 3.72 -23.54
C LYS A 114 8.78 3.80 -24.50
N ASP A 115 7.67 3.17 -24.14
CA ASP A 115 6.44 3.13 -24.94
C ASP A 115 5.48 4.27 -24.58
N GLY A 116 5.75 5.04 -23.53
CA GLY A 116 4.86 6.04 -22.94
C GLY A 116 3.44 5.49 -22.70
N HIS A 117 2.43 6.33 -22.89
CA HIS A 117 1.02 5.92 -22.77
C HIS A 117 0.50 4.97 -23.88
N ASN A 118 1.34 4.40 -24.75
CA ASN A 118 0.83 3.50 -25.80
C ASN A 118 0.07 2.31 -25.22
N LYS A 119 0.49 1.76 -24.08
CA LYS A 119 -0.21 0.65 -23.42
C LYS A 119 -1.60 1.04 -22.90
N LEU A 120 -1.72 2.24 -22.32
CA LEU A 120 -3.01 2.80 -21.92
C LEU A 120 -3.90 3.06 -23.15
N VAL A 121 -3.34 3.60 -24.24
CA VAL A 121 -4.06 3.79 -25.50
C VAL A 121 -4.55 2.47 -26.10
N ASP A 122 -3.74 1.42 -26.06
CA ASP A 122 -4.12 0.08 -26.52
C ASP A 122 -5.24 -0.50 -25.64
N PHE A 123 -5.18 -0.31 -24.32
CA PHE A 123 -6.24 -0.69 -23.39
C PHE A 123 -7.55 0.04 -23.70
N ILE A 124 -7.51 1.37 -23.87
CA ILE A 124 -8.68 2.16 -24.23
C ILE A 124 -9.28 1.68 -25.55
N LYS A 125 -8.48 1.55 -26.61
CA LYS A 125 -8.97 1.11 -27.93
C LYS A 125 -9.52 -0.31 -27.93
N GLY A 126 -9.03 -1.16 -27.04
CA GLY A 126 -9.49 -2.55 -26.90
C GLY A 126 -10.78 -2.68 -26.08
N ALA A 127 -11.20 -1.65 -25.35
CA ALA A 127 -12.39 -1.68 -24.51
C ALA A 127 -13.67 -1.71 -25.35
N LYS A 128 -14.62 -2.54 -24.93
CA LYS A 128 -16.00 -2.63 -25.47
C LYS A 128 -16.98 -1.79 -24.65
N PHE A 129 -16.46 -0.75 -24.01
CA PHE A 129 -17.17 0.22 -23.20
C PHE A 129 -16.49 1.59 -23.31
N PRO A 130 -17.20 2.69 -23.06
CA PRO A 130 -16.61 4.03 -23.00
C PRO A 130 -15.89 4.28 -21.68
N PHE A 131 -14.96 5.23 -21.70
CA PHE A 131 -14.34 5.80 -20.51
C PHE A 131 -14.98 7.16 -20.19
N VAL A 132 -15.14 7.45 -18.90
CA VAL A 132 -15.61 8.75 -18.42
C VAL A 132 -14.53 9.43 -17.58
N SER A 133 -14.23 10.68 -17.89
CA SER A 133 -13.33 11.53 -17.10
C SER A 133 -13.50 12.99 -17.52
N ALA A 134 -14.04 13.80 -16.61
CA ALA A 134 -14.36 15.20 -16.84
C ALA A 134 -13.20 16.15 -16.54
N ASN A 135 -12.30 15.77 -15.63
CA ASN A 135 -11.22 16.64 -15.16
C ASN A 135 -9.84 16.30 -15.76
N VAL A 136 -9.73 15.28 -16.61
CA VAL A 136 -8.46 14.92 -17.27
C VAL A 136 -8.41 15.45 -18.70
N ASP A 137 -7.35 16.16 -19.05
CA ASP A 137 -7.11 16.71 -20.38
C ASP A 137 -5.98 15.94 -21.09
N PHE A 138 -6.37 15.15 -22.09
CA PHE A 138 -5.44 14.35 -22.87
C PHE A 138 -4.92 15.09 -24.12
N SER A 139 -5.40 16.32 -24.39
CA SER A 139 -5.17 17.00 -25.67
C SER A 139 -3.70 17.33 -25.95
N LYS A 140 -2.86 17.39 -24.92
CA LYS A 140 -1.42 17.67 -25.04
C LYS A 140 -0.57 16.44 -25.29
N ASP A 141 -1.10 15.23 -25.12
CA ASP A 141 -0.43 13.99 -25.53
C ASP A 141 -1.00 13.49 -26.87
N GLU A 142 -0.21 13.66 -27.93
CA GLU A 142 -0.57 13.29 -29.31
C GLU A 142 -1.02 11.83 -29.46
N LYS A 143 -0.62 10.93 -28.54
CA LYS A 143 -1.05 9.52 -28.55
C LYS A 143 -2.56 9.35 -28.36
N PHE A 144 -3.23 10.31 -27.72
CA PHE A 144 -4.66 10.30 -27.46
C PHE A 144 -5.47 11.05 -28.52
N THR A 145 -4.83 11.50 -29.60
CA THR A 145 -5.52 12.22 -30.69
C THR A 145 -6.73 11.44 -31.20
N GLY A 146 -7.91 12.05 -31.13
CA GLY A 146 -9.17 11.44 -31.58
C GLY A 146 -9.74 10.37 -30.64
N LEU A 147 -9.20 10.22 -29.42
CA LEU A 147 -9.78 9.35 -28.38
C LEU A 147 -10.69 10.10 -27.41
N GLN A 148 -10.40 11.37 -27.10
CA GLN A 148 -11.18 12.18 -26.17
C GLN A 148 -12.16 13.10 -26.88
N THR A 149 -13.40 13.14 -26.38
CA THR A 149 -14.41 14.15 -26.67
C THR A 149 -14.84 14.81 -25.36
N GLN A 150 -14.52 16.09 -25.16
CA GLN A 150 -14.85 16.82 -23.93
C GLN A 150 -16.32 17.27 -23.91
N ALA A 151 -17.25 16.32 -23.77
CA ALA A 151 -18.69 16.56 -23.71
C ALA A 151 -19.41 15.44 -22.95
N VAL A 152 -20.67 15.70 -22.57
CA VAL A 152 -21.62 14.67 -22.16
C VAL A 152 -22.48 14.23 -23.35
N THR A 153 -22.71 12.93 -23.53
CA THR A 153 -23.37 12.38 -24.73
C THR A 153 -24.16 11.11 -24.49
N ASP A 154 -25.25 10.90 -25.24
CA ASP A 154 -25.99 9.64 -25.33
C ASP A 154 -25.51 8.74 -26.48
N GLN A 155 -24.54 9.20 -27.28
CA GLN A 155 -23.95 8.48 -28.42
C GLN A 155 -22.50 8.03 -28.13
N ALA A 156 -22.21 7.60 -26.91
CA ALA A 156 -20.86 7.20 -26.52
C ALA A 156 -20.39 5.94 -27.27
N GLU A 157 -19.26 6.06 -27.95
CA GLU A 157 -18.59 4.94 -28.61
C GLU A 157 -17.66 4.17 -27.66
N ASN A 158 -17.55 2.86 -27.86
CA ASN A 158 -16.60 2.00 -27.15
C ASN A 158 -15.15 2.42 -27.43
N GLY A 159 -14.30 2.35 -26.40
CA GLY A 159 -12.89 2.69 -26.51
C GLY A 159 -12.62 4.15 -26.85
N LYS A 160 -13.51 5.03 -26.37
CA LYS A 160 -13.39 6.50 -26.41
C LYS A 160 -13.58 7.09 -25.02
N ILE A 161 -13.12 8.31 -24.83
CA ILE A 161 -13.14 9.06 -23.57
C ILE A 161 -14.13 10.22 -23.70
N TYR A 162 -15.03 10.35 -22.73
CA TYR A 162 -16.00 11.44 -22.63
C TYR A 162 -15.93 12.10 -21.25
N ASN A 163 -16.43 13.33 -21.09
CA ASN A 163 -16.61 13.89 -19.74
C ASN A 163 -17.64 13.06 -18.97
N GLY A 164 -18.74 12.72 -19.66
CA GLY A 164 -19.75 11.81 -19.16
C GLY A 164 -20.59 11.19 -20.28
N ILE A 165 -21.34 10.17 -19.94
CA ILE A 165 -22.25 9.45 -20.83
C ILE A 165 -23.68 9.48 -20.27
N ILE A 166 -24.65 9.25 -21.14
CA ILE A 166 -26.07 9.20 -20.79
C ILE A 166 -26.57 7.81 -21.14
N LYS A 167 -27.13 7.11 -20.15
CA LYS A 167 -27.69 5.77 -20.30
C LYS A 167 -29.20 5.82 -20.10
N GLU A 168 -29.94 5.18 -21.01
CA GLU A 168 -31.36 4.94 -20.82
C GLU A 168 -31.55 3.66 -20.00
N ILE A 169 -32.22 3.77 -18.85
CA ILE A 169 -32.49 2.67 -17.93
C ILE A 169 -33.98 2.70 -17.63
N ASN A 170 -34.70 1.66 -18.05
CA ASN A 170 -36.14 1.55 -17.88
C ASN A 170 -36.93 2.78 -18.39
N GLY A 171 -36.48 3.39 -19.50
CA GLY A 171 -37.10 4.57 -20.10
C GLY A 171 -36.66 5.92 -19.51
N GLU A 172 -35.88 5.92 -18.43
CA GLU A 172 -35.34 7.12 -17.79
C GLU A 172 -33.87 7.34 -18.17
N LYS A 173 -33.43 8.60 -18.25
CA LYS A 173 -32.04 8.95 -18.58
C LYS A 173 -31.22 9.15 -17.30
N VAL A 174 -30.09 8.45 -17.20
CA VAL A 174 -29.12 8.56 -16.12
C VAL A 174 -27.79 9.04 -16.67
N GLY A 175 -27.27 10.14 -16.12
CA GLY A 175 -25.95 10.68 -16.44
C GLY A 175 -24.86 9.98 -15.61
N ILE A 176 -23.74 9.66 -16.23
CA ILE A 176 -22.58 9.06 -15.57
C ILE A 176 -21.34 9.84 -16.01
N PHE A 177 -20.63 10.49 -15.10
CA PHE A 177 -19.38 11.19 -15.41
C PHE A 177 -18.23 10.72 -14.54
N GLY A 178 -17.00 10.97 -15.00
CA GLY A 178 -15.80 10.50 -14.33
C GLY A 178 -14.97 11.60 -13.68
N LEU A 179 -14.24 11.28 -12.61
CA LEU A 179 -13.20 12.16 -12.05
C LEU A 179 -11.99 11.32 -11.64
N THR A 180 -10.80 11.87 -11.83
CA THR A 180 -9.52 11.24 -11.46
C THR A 180 -8.72 12.17 -10.55
N THR A 181 -8.05 11.64 -9.53
CA THR A 181 -7.28 12.44 -8.57
C THR A 181 -6.24 13.34 -9.25
N GLU A 182 -6.16 14.59 -8.80
CA GLU A 182 -5.13 15.56 -9.21
C GLU A 182 -3.72 15.14 -8.71
N GLU A 183 -3.67 14.33 -7.65
CA GLU A 183 -2.43 13.77 -7.09
C GLU A 183 -1.74 12.81 -8.05
N THR A 184 -2.41 12.35 -9.13
CA THR A 184 -1.81 11.55 -10.21
C THR A 184 -0.48 12.14 -10.72
N THR A 185 -0.36 13.47 -10.71
CA THR A 185 0.87 14.19 -11.08
C THR A 185 2.07 13.91 -10.16
N ALA A 186 1.83 13.55 -8.90
CA ALA A 186 2.83 13.24 -7.89
C ALA A 186 2.98 11.73 -7.63
N ILE A 187 1.93 10.94 -7.86
CA ILE A 187 1.88 9.51 -7.47
C ILE A 187 1.97 8.54 -8.66
N ALA A 188 1.91 9.03 -9.89
CA ALA A 188 2.03 8.23 -11.11
C ALA A 188 2.92 8.94 -12.16
N SER A 189 2.71 8.65 -13.45
CA SER A 189 3.55 9.11 -14.55
C SER A 189 2.77 9.73 -15.72
N PRO A 190 1.96 10.78 -15.48
CA PRO A 190 1.02 11.29 -16.49
C PRO A 190 1.63 12.10 -17.63
N GLU A 191 2.92 12.44 -17.59
CA GLU A 191 3.62 13.20 -18.62
C GLU A 191 2.90 14.50 -19.05
N LYS A 192 2.33 14.51 -20.26
CA LYS A 192 1.66 15.68 -20.85
C LYS A 192 0.15 15.72 -20.54
N VAL A 193 -0.39 14.69 -19.88
CA VAL A 193 -1.79 14.65 -19.49
C VAL A 193 -1.99 15.56 -18.28
N GLU A 194 -3.00 16.42 -18.33
CA GLU A 194 -3.26 17.41 -17.28
C GLU A 194 -4.50 17.07 -16.47
N PHE A 195 -4.46 17.37 -15.17
CA PHE A 195 -5.53 17.12 -14.23
C PHE A 195 -6.04 18.47 -13.71
N LYS A 196 -7.34 18.69 -13.86
CA LYS A 196 -8.03 19.92 -13.46
C LYS A 196 -8.70 19.74 -12.11
N ALA A 197 -8.99 20.87 -11.47
CA ALA A 197 -9.77 20.96 -10.24
C ALA A 197 -11.03 20.08 -10.31
N TYR A 198 -11.14 19.08 -9.45
CA TYR A 198 -12.23 18.10 -9.51
C TYR A 198 -13.61 18.74 -9.25
N LEU A 199 -13.71 19.66 -8.29
CA LEU A 199 -14.96 20.35 -7.95
C LEU A 199 -15.50 21.21 -9.09
N ASP A 200 -14.63 21.95 -9.78
CA ASP A 200 -15.03 22.83 -10.87
C ASP A 200 -15.44 21.99 -12.09
N SER A 201 -14.66 20.97 -12.42
CA SER A 201 -14.96 20.04 -13.52
C SER A 201 -16.27 19.28 -13.28
N ALA A 202 -16.56 18.89 -12.04
CA ALA A 202 -17.81 18.25 -11.68
C ALA A 202 -19.01 19.20 -11.83
N LYS A 203 -18.93 20.44 -11.33
CA LYS A 203 -20.00 21.45 -11.50
C LYS A 203 -20.31 21.73 -12.95
N GLU A 204 -19.28 21.91 -13.78
CA GLU A 204 -19.45 22.11 -15.23
C GLU A 204 -20.14 20.92 -15.90
N THR A 205 -19.78 19.69 -15.49
CA THR A 205 -20.34 18.48 -16.08
C THR A 205 -21.77 18.20 -15.63
N VAL A 206 -22.11 18.45 -14.36
CA VAL A 206 -23.48 18.40 -13.86
C VAL A 206 -24.36 19.41 -14.61
N ALA A 207 -23.91 20.66 -14.73
CA ALA A 207 -24.64 21.67 -15.49
C ALA A 207 -24.85 21.26 -16.96
N ALA A 208 -23.89 20.55 -17.57
CA ALA A 208 -24.02 20.03 -18.93
C ALA A 208 -25.08 18.92 -19.04
N PHE A 209 -25.23 18.06 -18.03
CA PHE A 209 -26.31 17.06 -17.96
C PHE A 209 -27.68 17.73 -17.74
N GLU A 210 -27.77 18.65 -16.78
CA GLU A 210 -29.02 19.37 -16.48
C GLU A 210 -29.53 20.18 -17.68
N ALA A 211 -28.61 20.78 -18.46
CA ALA A 211 -28.95 21.46 -19.70
C ALA A 211 -29.60 20.54 -20.75
N GLN A 212 -29.35 19.23 -20.67
CA GLN A 212 -30.00 18.19 -21.49
C GLN A 212 -31.24 17.58 -20.82
N GLY A 213 -31.66 18.11 -19.66
CA GLY A 213 -32.83 17.66 -18.90
C GLY A 213 -32.59 16.41 -18.07
N ILE A 214 -31.33 16.06 -17.78
CA ILE A 214 -30.97 14.91 -16.95
C ILE A 214 -30.93 15.34 -15.50
N ASN A 215 -31.60 14.58 -14.64
CA ASN A 215 -31.76 14.86 -13.21
C ASN A 215 -31.41 13.66 -12.31
N LYS A 216 -30.75 12.64 -12.86
CA LYS A 216 -30.24 11.46 -12.15
C LYS A 216 -28.78 11.30 -12.54
N ILE A 217 -27.85 11.64 -11.66
CA ILE A 217 -26.43 11.78 -11.98
C ILE A 217 -25.56 10.96 -11.04
N ILE A 218 -24.77 10.06 -11.63
CA ILE A 218 -23.75 9.25 -10.97
C ILE A 218 -22.37 9.85 -11.27
N ALA A 219 -21.62 10.20 -10.22
CA ALA A 219 -20.19 10.47 -10.31
C ALA A 219 -19.42 9.15 -10.09
N LEU A 220 -18.67 8.71 -11.10
CA LEU A 220 -17.76 7.57 -11.04
C LEU A 220 -16.35 8.11 -10.79
N THR A 221 -15.83 7.96 -9.58
CA THR A 221 -14.67 8.74 -9.14
C THR A 221 -13.50 7.87 -8.72
N HIS A 222 -12.29 8.36 -9.00
CA HIS A 222 -11.05 7.86 -8.46
C HIS A 222 -10.31 9.00 -7.75
N ILE A 223 -10.97 9.58 -6.74
CA ILE A 223 -10.49 10.75 -5.97
C ILE A 223 -10.44 10.48 -4.46
N GLY A 224 -10.73 9.26 -4.03
CA GLY A 224 -10.66 8.85 -2.63
C GLY A 224 -11.87 9.23 -1.78
N TYR A 225 -12.31 8.27 -0.95
CA TYR A 225 -13.43 8.47 -0.02
C TYR A 225 -13.21 9.61 1.00
N ASP A 226 -12.09 9.57 1.72
CA ASP A 226 -11.68 10.55 2.73
C ASP A 226 -10.16 10.77 2.66
N ASP A 227 -9.71 11.29 1.51
CA ASP A 227 -8.28 11.44 1.22
C ASP A 227 -7.77 12.85 1.59
N ASN A 228 -7.86 13.81 0.69
CA ASN A 228 -7.46 15.18 0.94
C ASN A 228 -8.55 16.16 0.51
N ALA A 229 -9.29 16.67 1.50
CA ALA A 229 -10.41 17.60 1.29
C ALA A 229 -10.08 18.87 0.48
N MET A 230 -8.80 19.22 0.30
CA MET A 230 -8.38 20.35 -0.53
C MET A 230 -8.08 19.98 -1.99
N MET A 231 -7.81 18.71 -2.29
CA MET A 231 -7.32 18.25 -3.59
C MET A 231 -8.22 17.17 -4.23
N ASP A 232 -8.75 16.24 -3.44
CA ASP A 232 -9.48 15.06 -3.90
C ASP A 232 -10.20 14.36 -2.73
N ASN A 233 -11.54 14.39 -2.75
CA ASN A 233 -12.34 13.80 -1.67
C ASN A 233 -13.81 13.64 -2.09
N ASP A 234 -14.32 12.41 -2.06
CA ASP A 234 -15.71 12.07 -2.40
C ASP A 234 -16.72 12.71 -1.44
N GLN A 235 -16.43 12.79 -0.13
CA GLN A 235 -17.34 13.44 0.82
C GLN A 235 -17.45 14.95 0.56
N GLU A 236 -16.34 15.61 0.21
CA GLU A 236 -16.36 17.02 -0.15
C GLU A 236 -17.04 17.25 -1.50
N LEU A 237 -16.88 16.33 -2.47
CA LEU A 237 -17.62 16.36 -3.73
C LEU A 237 -19.13 16.34 -3.47
N ALA A 238 -19.61 15.39 -2.66
CA ALA A 238 -21.01 15.26 -2.28
C ALA A 238 -21.57 16.52 -1.60
N LYS A 239 -20.81 17.14 -0.70
CA LYS A 239 -21.22 18.36 0.01
C LYS A 239 -21.33 19.57 -0.92
N LYS A 240 -20.40 19.72 -1.87
CA LYS A 240 -20.14 21.00 -2.56
C LYS A 240 -20.61 21.06 -4.00
N VAL A 241 -21.01 19.94 -4.61
CA VAL A 241 -21.48 19.91 -6.01
C VAL A 241 -22.96 19.53 -6.04
N PRO A 242 -23.87 20.51 -6.21
CA PRO A 242 -25.30 20.23 -6.32
C PRO A 242 -25.58 19.39 -7.58
N GLY A 243 -26.64 18.58 -7.53
CA GLY A 243 -27.11 17.75 -8.66
C GLY A 243 -26.45 16.38 -8.82
N ILE A 244 -25.46 16.03 -7.99
CA ILE A 244 -24.96 14.64 -7.91
C ILE A 244 -25.85 13.86 -6.94
N ASP A 245 -26.28 12.66 -7.34
CA ASP A 245 -27.10 11.79 -6.50
C ASP A 245 -26.32 10.61 -5.91
N VAL A 246 -25.39 10.07 -6.69
CA VAL A 246 -24.57 8.91 -6.30
C VAL A 246 -23.11 9.16 -6.63
N ILE A 247 -22.23 8.76 -5.72
CA ILE A 247 -20.79 8.68 -5.94
C ILE A 247 -20.36 7.21 -5.82
N VAL A 248 -19.75 6.69 -6.88
CA VAL A 248 -19.11 5.37 -6.92
C VAL A 248 -17.60 5.60 -6.94
N GLY A 249 -16.96 5.42 -5.79
CA GLY A 249 -15.57 5.83 -5.56
C GLY A 249 -14.52 4.71 -5.67
N GLY A 250 -13.26 5.12 -5.65
CA GLY A 250 -12.04 4.30 -5.70
C GLY A 250 -10.87 4.96 -4.93
N HIS A 251 -9.63 4.58 -5.23
CA HIS A 251 -8.38 5.17 -4.75
C HIS A 251 -7.96 4.78 -3.33
N THR A 252 -8.79 5.06 -2.33
CA THR A 252 -8.44 4.87 -0.91
C THR A 252 -8.65 3.46 -0.38
N HIS A 253 -9.05 2.52 -1.23
CA HIS A 253 -9.33 1.11 -0.91
C HIS A 253 -10.38 0.92 0.19
N THR A 254 -11.27 1.89 0.40
CA THR A 254 -12.20 1.89 1.53
C THR A 254 -13.21 0.75 1.41
N GLU A 255 -13.32 -0.06 2.48
CA GLU A 255 -14.36 -1.10 2.59
C GLU A 255 -15.63 -0.48 3.19
N LEU A 256 -16.48 0.12 2.35
CA LEU A 256 -17.78 0.64 2.79
C LEU A 256 -18.81 -0.50 2.87
N LYS A 257 -18.88 -1.16 4.04
CA LYS A 257 -19.82 -2.26 4.29
C LYS A 257 -21.29 -1.88 4.09
N GLN A 258 -21.60 -0.60 4.22
CA GLN A 258 -22.91 0.01 3.96
C GLN A 258 -22.68 1.34 3.23
N PRO A 259 -23.62 1.79 2.38
CA PRO A 259 -23.52 3.09 1.74
C PRO A 259 -23.50 4.23 2.76
N VAL A 260 -22.77 5.30 2.43
CA VAL A 260 -22.71 6.49 3.26
C VAL A 260 -23.51 7.61 2.60
N GLN A 261 -24.49 8.15 3.32
CA GLN A 261 -25.22 9.32 2.87
C GLN A 261 -24.55 10.60 3.38
N VAL A 262 -24.31 11.52 2.47
CA VAL A 262 -23.87 12.90 2.75
C VAL A 262 -24.97 13.84 2.29
N VAL A 263 -25.23 14.90 3.04
CA VAL A 263 -26.21 15.93 2.64
C VAL A 263 -25.47 17.02 1.88
N ASN A 264 -25.94 17.35 0.68
CA ASN A 264 -25.41 18.47 -0.09
C ASN A 264 -25.72 19.80 0.62
N GLU A 265 -24.73 20.69 0.71
CA GLU A 265 -24.84 21.94 1.49
C GLU A 265 -25.73 22.99 0.81
N GLU A 266 -25.92 22.91 -0.50
CA GLU A 266 -26.72 23.86 -1.27
C GLU A 266 -28.16 23.40 -1.47
N THR A 267 -28.36 22.12 -1.84
CA THR A 267 -29.71 21.59 -2.16
C THR A 267 -30.40 20.93 -0.98
N GLU A 268 -29.67 20.65 0.10
CA GLU A 268 -30.12 19.82 1.24
C GLU A 268 -30.57 18.40 0.83
N GLN A 269 -30.22 17.94 -0.37
CA GLN A 269 -30.56 16.61 -0.88
C GLN A 269 -29.52 15.56 -0.45
N PRO A 270 -29.93 14.29 -0.31
CA PRO A 270 -29.02 13.19 -0.01
C PRO A 270 -28.17 12.79 -1.23
N VAL A 271 -26.88 12.60 -1.00
CA VAL A 271 -25.92 12.00 -1.96
C VAL A 271 -25.39 10.71 -1.36
N VAL A 272 -25.48 9.60 -2.10
CA VAL A 272 -25.08 8.28 -1.61
C VAL A 272 -23.70 7.90 -2.13
N ILE A 273 -22.78 7.52 -1.25
CA ILE A 273 -21.40 7.16 -1.57
C ILE A 273 -21.17 5.67 -1.32
N VAL A 274 -20.56 4.98 -2.28
CA VAL A 274 -20.18 3.56 -2.20
C VAL A 274 -18.76 3.30 -2.73
N GLN A 275 -18.08 2.30 -2.16
CA GLN A 275 -16.76 1.81 -2.57
C GLN A 275 -16.60 0.34 -2.17
N ALA A 276 -15.90 -0.46 -2.98
CA ALA A 276 -15.84 -1.92 -2.87
C ALA A 276 -14.45 -2.47 -2.49
N ASN A 277 -13.75 -1.78 -1.57
CA ASN A 277 -12.40 -2.15 -1.12
C ASN A 277 -11.39 -2.18 -2.29
N GLN A 278 -10.69 -3.29 -2.54
CA GLN A 278 -9.65 -3.41 -3.57
C GLN A 278 -9.43 -4.88 -3.99
N TYR A 279 -8.56 -5.10 -4.98
CA TYR A 279 -7.98 -6.39 -5.37
C TYR A 279 -9.00 -7.46 -5.76
N ASN A 280 -10.10 -7.04 -6.40
CA ASN A 280 -11.18 -7.95 -6.79
C ASN A 280 -11.80 -8.70 -5.59
N LYS A 281 -11.64 -8.21 -4.36
CA LYS A 281 -12.15 -8.86 -3.15
C LYS A 281 -13.66 -8.84 -3.08
N TYR A 282 -14.27 -7.73 -3.47
CA TYR A 282 -15.72 -7.56 -3.48
C TYR A 282 -16.24 -7.10 -4.84
N LEU A 283 -17.47 -7.52 -5.16
CA LEU A 283 -18.33 -6.83 -6.10
C LEU A 283 -19.31 -5.98 -5.29
N GLY A 284 -19.28 -4.67 -5.48
CA GLY A 284 -20.25 -3.77 -4.87
C GLY A 284 -21.59 -3.82 -5.59
N GLN A 285 -22.68 -3.74 -4.83
CA GLN A 285 -24.04 -3.57 -5.31
C GLN A 285 -24.69 -2.43 -4.53
N LEU A 286 -25.29 -1.48 -5.24
CA LEU A 286 -26.15 -0.44 -4.70
C LEU A 286 -27.49 -0.50 -5.42
N ASP A 287 -28.53 -0.93 -4.72
CA ASP A 287 -29.92 -0.78 -5.18
C ASP A 287 -30.41 0.61 -4.78
N ILE A 288 -30.95 1.36 -5.73
CA ILE A 288 -31.35 2.76 -5.52
C ILE A 288 -32.69 3.05 -6.19
N THR A 289 -33.52 3.81 -5.48
CA THR A 289 -34.80 4.33 -5.96
C THR A 289 -34.71 5.85 -6.05
N PHE A 290 -34.93 6.38 -7.25
CA PHE A 290 -35.13 7.81 -7.49
C PHE A 290 -36.62 8.14 -7.50
N ASP A 291 -37.01 9.29 -6.96
CA ASP A 291 -38.36 9.83 -7.09
C ASP A 291 -38.59 10.50 -8.46
N ASP A 292 -39.81 10.99 -8.68
CA ASP A 292 -40.21 11.68 -9.92
C ASP A 292 -39.42 12.98 -10.17
N ASN A 293 -38.73 13.53 -9.16
CA ASN A 293 -37.86 14.70 -9.31
C ASN A 293 -36.40 14.32 -9.60
N GLY A 294 -36.07 13.02 -9.59
CA GLY A 294 -34.71 12.52 -9.72
C GLY A 294 -33.93 12.50 -8.42
N VAL A 295 -34.58 12.70 -7.27
CA VAL A 295 -33.91 12.69 -5.95
C VAL A 295 -33.91 11.27 -5.39
N VAL A 296 -32.82 10.88 -4.71
CA VAL A 296 -32.73 9.59 -4.03
C VAL A 296 -33.80 9.48 -2.93
N ALA A 297 -34.70 8.51 -3.09
CA ALA A 297 -35.81 8.24 -2.18
C ALA A 297 -35.54 7.05 -1.25
N ASP A 298 -34.84 6.02 -1.75
CA ASP A 298 -34.43 4.85 -0.96
C ASP A 298 -33.13 4.26 -1.54
N TYR A 299 -32.35 3.58 -0.70
CA TYR A 299 -31.13 2.91 -1.14
C TYR A 299 -30.72 1.77 -0.19
N MET A 300 -30.11 0.72 -0.76
CA MET A 300 -29.53 -0.39 -0.03
C MET A 300 -28.23 -0.84 -0.69
N GLY A 301 -27.17 -1.00 0.10
CA GLY A 301 -25.88 -1.45 -0.41
C GLY A 301 -25.43 -2.78 0.16
N GLN A 302 -24.73 -3.55 -0.66
CA GLN A 302 -24.13 -4.82 -0.30
C GLN A 302 -22.76 -4.99 -0.96
N LEU A 303 -21.78 -5.47 -0.20
CA LEU A 303 -20.53 -5.98 -0.74
C LEU A 303 -20.60 -7.50 -0.82
N HIS A 304 -20.49 -8.04 -2.03
CA HIS A 304 -20.47 -9.48 -2.28
C HIS A 304 -19.04 -9.97 -2.33
N LEU A 305 -18.66 -10.86 -1.41
CA LEU A 305 -17.31 -11.44 -1.40
C LEU A 305 -17.11 -12.31 -2.65
N VAL A 306 -16.18 -11.91 -3.50
CA VAL A 306 -15.81 -12.68 -4.69
C VAL A 306 -15.09 -13.96 -4.26
N GLY A 307 -15.52 -15.09 -4.82
CA GLY A 307 -14.94 -16.38 -4.46
C GLY A 307 -15.32 -16.84 -3.05
N GLN A 308 -16.45 -16.39 -2.51
CA GLN A 308 -16.98 -16.88 -1.23
C GLN A 308 -17.00 -18.41 -1.19
N LYS A 309 -16.52 -18.97 -0.07
CA LYS A 309 -16.54 -20.41 0.20
C LYS A 309 -17.48 -20.75 1.36
N ASP A 310 -18.07 -21.95 1.31
CA ASP A 310 -18.84 -22.53 2.41
C ASP A 310 -17.94 -23.07 3.53
N GLU A 311 -18.54 -23.56 4.61
CA GLU A 311 -17.80 -24.15 5.74
C GLU A 311 -16.96 -25.39 5.35
N ALA A 312 -17.31 -26.04 4.23
CA ALA A 312 -16.57 -27.17 3.67
C ALA A 312 -15.44 -26.73 2.71
N GLY A 313 -15.26 -25.44 2.47
CA GLY A 313 -14.23 -24.87 1.61
C GLY A 313 -14.57 -24.87 0.11
N ASN A 314 -15.81 -25.18 -0.26
CA ASN A 314 -16.27 -25.14 -1.66
C ASN A 314 -16.74 -23.73 -2.02
N TYR A 315 -16.53 -23.31 -3.27
CA TYR A 315 -17.10 -22.05 -3.73
C TYR A 315 -18.64 -22.10 -3.68
N VAL A 316 -19.24 -21.09 -3.07
CA VAL A 316 -20.70 -20.94 -2.96
C VAL A 316 -21.34 -20.79 -4.34
N LEU A 317 -20.67 -20.05 -5.23
CA LEU A 317 -21.03 -19.95 -6.64
C LEU A 317 -19.98 -20.68 -7.49
N PRO A 318 -20.41 -21.57 -8.41
CA PRO A 318 -19.48 -22.19 -9.35
C PRO A 318 -18.85 -21.11 -10.24
N SER A 319 -17.57 -21.30 -10.59
CA SER A 319 -16.87 -20.44 -11.54
C SER A 319 -17.52 -20.43 -12.92
N ASP A 320 -17.59 -19.27 -13.54
CA ASP A 320 -17.84 -19.10 -14.97
C ASP A 320 -16.64 -19.65 -15.78
N LYS A 321 -16.89 -20.69 -16.58
CA LYS A 321 -15.85 -21.39 -17.32
C LYS A 321 -15.43 -20.66 -18.59
N GLU A 322 -16.29 -19.86 -19.18
CA GLU A 322 -15.91 -19.02 -20.31
C GLU A 322 -14.95 -17.91 -19.85
N ALA A 323 -15.25 -17.26 -18.73
CA ALA A 323 -14.38 -16.23 -18.15
C ALA A 323 -12.98 -16.78 -17.81
N GLU A 324 -12.89 -17.95 -17.16
CA GLU A 324 -11.60 -18.60 -16.87
C GLU A 324 -10.82 -18.92 -18.16
N ALA A 325 -11.51 -19.40 -19.20
CA ALA A 325 -10.87 -19.77 -20.45
C ALA A 325 -10.24 -18.58 -21.20
N LEU A 326 -10.78 -17.37 -21.04
CA LEU A 326 -10.26 -16.15 -21.69
C LEU A 326 -8.83 -15.79 -21.24
N ILE A 327 -8.50 -16.08 -19.99
CA ILE A 327 -7.22 -15.71 -19.38
C ILE A 327 -6.32 -16.91 -19.03
N ALA A 328 -6.76 -18.14 -19.33
CA ALA A 328 -6.05 -19.35 -18.92
C ALA A 328 -4.58 -19.41 -19.40
N ALA A 329 -4.29 -18.90 -20.60
CA ALA A 329 -2.93 -18.83 -21.13
C ALA A 329 -2.07 -17.83 -20.36
N ASP A 330 -2.63 -16.64 -20.10
CA ASP A 330 -1.99 -15.56 -19.34
C ASP A 330 -1.66 -16.04 -17.91
N VAL A 331 -2.65 -16.68 -17.24
CA VAL A 331 -2.50 -17.27 -15.91
C VAL A 331 -1.40 -18.32 -15.89
N LYS A 332 -1.36 -19.22 -16.88
CA LYS A 332 -0.33 -20.25 -16.96
C LYS A 332 1.07 -19.65 -17.15
N GLN A 333 1.20 -18.62 -17.98
CA GLN A 333 2.49 -17.94 -18.19
C GLN A 333 2.98 -17.27 -16.89
N VAL A 334 2.10 -16.53 -16.22
CA VAL A 334 2.43 -15.86 -14.95
C VAL A 334 2.77 -16.88 -13.87
N GLN A 335 1.98 -17.95 -13.72
CA GLN A 335 2.27 -19.02 -12.75
C GLN A 335 3.63 -19.69 -13.00
N ASN A 336 3.96 -19.97 -14.26
CA ASN A 336 5.27 -20.53 -14.59
C ASN A 336 6.41 -19.58 -14.22
N LYS A 337 6.24 -18.27 -14.45
CA LYS A 337 7.25 -17.27 -14.11
C LYS A 337 7.36 -17.10 -12.59
N MET A 338 6.23 -17.03 -11.88
CA MET A 338 6.22 -16.90 -10.42
C MET A 338 6.86 -18.10 -9.72
N ASN A 339 6.61 -19.32 -10.21
CA ASN A 339 7.15 -20.55 -9.60
C ASN A 339 8.59 -20.86 -10.00
N ALA A 340 9.17 -20.12 -10.95
CA ALA A 340 10.55 -20.34 -11.35
C ALA A 340 11.49 -19.90 -10.23
N GLU A 341 12.39 -20.79 -9.81
CA GLU A 341 13.48 -20.45 -8.91
C GLU A 341 14.45 -19.49 -9.60
N THR A 342 14.89 -18.47 -8.86
CA THR A 342 15.95 -17.55 -9.32
C THR A 342 17.31 -18.24 -9.35
N GLY A 343 17.50 -19.26 -8.51
CA GLY A 343 18.79 -19.90 -8.22
C GLY A 343 19.46 -19.38 -6.94
N ALA A 344 18.90 -18.35 -6.30
CA ALA A 344 19.31 -17.90 -4.98
C ALA A 344 18.62 -18.71 -3.87
N ASP A 345 19.31 -18.89 -2.74
CA ASP A 345 18.78 -19.55 -1.54
C ASP A 345 18.96 -18.63 -0.32
N ALA A 346 17.84 -18.14 0.20
CA ALA A 346 17.81 -17.33 1.41
C ALA A 346 18.11 -18.20 2.62
N LYS A 347 19.29 -18.03 3.24
CA LYS A 347 19.67 -18.75 4.47
C LYS A 347 19.06 -18.13 5.72
N VAL A 348 18.57 -16.91 5.58
CA VAL A 348 17.98 -16.08 6.64
C VAL A 348 16.71 -15.44 6.11
N PHE A 349 15.80 -15.06 7.00
CA PHE A 349 14.60 -14.31 6.62
C PHE A 349 15.00 -12.92 6.09
N LEU A 350 14.51 -12.56 4.91
CA LEU A 350 14.73 -11.25 4.32
C LEU A 350 13.52 -10.37 4.66
N SER A 351 13.74 -9.39 5.54
CA SER A 351 12.66 -8.67 6.19
C SER A 351 12.09 -7.53 5.36
N GLY A 352 10.85 -7.72 4.91
CA GLY A 352 9.92 -6.69 4.46
C GLY A 352 8.88 -6.34 5.54
N LEU A 353 9.22 -6.54 6.82
CA LEU A 353 8.29 -6.33 7.94
C LEU A 353 7.80 -4.87 7.98
N ARG A 354 6.61 -4.66 8.54
CA ARG A 354 6.02 -3.36 8.88
C ARG A 354 6.18 -3.10 10.40
N GLY A 355 5.92 -1.89 10.86
CA GLY A 355 6.09 -1.45 12.24
C GLY A 355 7.51 -0.98 12.56
N LEU A 356 7.78 -0.69 13.85
CA LEU A 356 9.07 -0.15 14.28
C LEU A 356 10.24 -1.11 14.00
N GLY A 357 11.19 -0.67 13.18
CA GLY A 357 12.30 -1.53 12.72
C GLY A 357 12.00 -2.33 11.44
N GLY A 358 10.79 -2.21 10.88
CA GLY A 358 10.42 -2.67 9.56
C GLY A 358 10.81 -1.68 8.46
N VAL A 359 10.54 -2.01 7.20
CA VAL A 359 11.00 -1.25 6.01
C VAL A 359 10.49 0.20 5.96
N ARG A 360 9.43 0.54 6.71
CA ARG A 360 8.86 1.90 6.79
C ARG A 360 9.28 2.68 8.03
N ALA A 361 10.07 2.09 8.92
CA ALA A 361 10.50 2.69 10.18
C ALA A 361 11.82 2.11 10.71
N GLY A 362 12.71 1.67 9.82
CA GLY A 362 14.00 1.08 10.20
C GLY A 362 14.75 0.39 9.08
N GLU A 363 16.04 0.15 9.32
CA GLU A 363 16.90 -0.63 8.43
C GLU A 363 16.51 -2.11 8.45
N THR A 364 16.38 -2.71 7.26
CA THR A 364 16.20 -4.16 7.10
C THR A 364 17.28 -4.72 6.19
N ASN A 365 17.57 -6.02 6.36
CA ASN A 365 18.51 -6.72 5.48
C ASN A 365 18.02 -6.77 4.03
N LEU A 366 16.70 -6.87 3.80
CA LEU A 366 16.12 -6.84 2.47
C LEU A 366 16.33 -5.48 1.79
N GLY A 367 16.07 -4.37 2.49
CA GLY A 367 16.36 -3.03 1.97
C GLY A 367 17.84 -2.80 1.66
N ASN A 368 18.74 -3.37 2.47
CA ASN A 368 20.18 -3.36 2.21
C ASN A 368 20.54 -4.13 0.93
N ILE A 369 20.01 -5.34 0.74
CA ILE A 369 20.26 -6.15 -0.48
C ILE A 369 19.77 -5.42 -1.73
N ILE A 370 18.58 -4.84 -1.69
CA ILE A 370 17.99 -4.10 -2.82
C ILE A 370 18.88 -2.92 -3.20
N THR A 371 19.24 -2.08 -2.22
CA THR A 371 20.08 -0.90 -2.47
C THR A 371 21.51 -1.25 -2.86
N ASP A 372 22.06 -2.37 -2.38
CA ASP A 372 23.35 -2.88 -2.84
C ASP A 372 23.27 -3.26 -4.33
N GLY A 373 22.23 -3.98 -4.74
CA GLY A 373 22.01 -4.33 -6.15
C GLY A 373 21.84 -3.10 -7.05
N MET A 374 21.11 -2.09 -6.57
CA MET A 374 20.97 -0.80 -7.27
C MET A 374 22.31 -0.08 -7.43
N LEU A 375 23.11 -0.01 -6.36
CA LEU A 375 24.42 0.65 -6.37
C LEU A 375 25.41 -0.07 -7.29
N ASP A 376 25.48 -1.40 -7.20
CA ASP A 376 26.35 -2.23 -8.04
C ASP A 376 25.97 -2.05 -9.51
N LYS A 377 24.67 -2.12 -9.84
CA LYS A 377 24.20 -1.90 -11.21
C LYS A 377 24.51 -0.51 -11.73
N ALA A 378 24.27 0.52 -10.91
CA ALA A 378 24.56 1.90 -11.29
C ALA A 378 26.05 2.12 -11.56
N LYS A 379 26.95 1.49 -10.80
CA LYS A 379 28.41 1.58 -11.00
C LYS A 379 28.91 0.91 -12.28
N GLU A 380 28.19 -0.07 -12.82
CA GLU A 380 28.47 -0.62 -14.15
C GLU A 380 28.28 0.42 -15.25
N ILE A 381 27.34 1.33 -15.04
CA ILE A 381 26.93 2.37 -16.00
C ILE A 381 27.78 3.63 -15.80
N ASP A 382 27.87 4.09 -14.56
CA ASP A 382 28.61 5.28 -14.15
C ASP A 382 29.38 5.00 -12.84
N LYS A 383 30.70 4.92 -12.97
CA LYS A 383 31.61 4.59 -11.86
C LYS A 383 31.66 5.68 -10.77
N ASP A 384 31.17 6.87 -11.06
CA ASP A 384 31.13 7.98 -10.10
C ASP A 384 29.94 7.88 -9.15
N VAL A 385 29.01 6.93 -9.38
CA VAL A 385 27.90 6.65 -8.45
C VAL A 385 28.45 6.02 -7.17
N VAL A 386 28.19 6.68 -6.04
CA VAL A 386 28.77 6.30 -4.73
C VAL A 386 27.75 5.78 -3.74
N ILE A 387 26.47 6.12 -3.91
CA ILE A 387 25.39 5.78 -3.00
C ILE A 387 24.16 5.29 -3.76
N ALA A 388 23.31 4.53 -3.09
CA ALA A 388 21.97 4.23 -3.57
C ALA A 388 20.94 4.30 -2.44
N PHE A 389 19.69 4.59 -2.78
CA PHE A 389 18.59 4.57 -1.82
C PHE A 389 17.26 4.12 -2.43
N GLN A 390 16.43 3.50 -1.60
CA GLN A 390 15.14 2.90 -1.96
C GLN A 390 14.10 3.26 -0.90
N ASN A 391 12.96 3.82 -1.30
CA ASN A 391 11.84 4.08 -0.40
C ASN A 391 11.20 2.75 0.08
N GLY A 392 10.92 2.66 1.38
CA GLY A 392 10.31 1.50 2.04
C GLY A 392 8.88 1.21 1.59
N GLY A 393 8.21 2.20 1.00
CA GLY A 393 6.92 2.09 0.33
C GLY A 393 6.98 1.19 -0.89
N GLY A 394 8.12 1.17 -1.59
CA GLY A 394 8.39 0.27 -2.71
C GLY A 394 8.60 -1.19 -2.30
N ILE A 395 9.00 -1.47 -1.04
CA ILE A 395 9.22 -2.83 -0.53
C ILE A 395 7.92 -3.36 0.09
N ARG A 396 7.33 -4.38 -0.54
CA ARG A 396 5.95 -4.79 -0.27
C ARG A 396 5.80 -6.08 0.53
N SER A 397 6.81 -6.93 0.53
CA SER A 397 6.76 -8.23 1.20
C SER A 397 8.11 -8.67 1.75
N SER A 398 8.09 -9.71 2.58
CA SER A 398 9.28 -10.42 3.06
C SER A 398 9.56 -11.65 2.19
N ILE A 399 10.79 -12.17 2.26
CA ILE A 399 11.17 -13.46 1.67
C ILE A 399 11.56 -14.42 2.79
N THR A 400 10.92 -15.59 2.80
CA THR A 400 11.19 -16.62 3.81
C THR A 400 12.49 -17.35 3.51
N LYS A 401 12.97 -18.15 4.49
CA LYS A 401 14.19 -18.94 4.31
C LYS A 401 13.95 -20.08 3.30
N GLY A 402 14.84 -20.23 2.33
CA GLY A 402 14.81 -21.29 1.32
C GLY A 402 15.09 -20.79 -0.09
N PRO A 403 14.83 -21.62 -1.11
CA PRO A 403 14.98 -21.24 -2.51
C PRO A 403 14.10 -20.05 -2.84
N VAL A 404 14.68 -19.01 -3.44
CA VAL A 404 13.96 -17.78 -3.78
C VAL A 404 13.40 -17.88 -5.19
N THR A 405 12.11 -17.62 -5.34
CA THR A 405 11.39 -17.62 -6.61
C THR A 405 11.28 -16.22 -7.22
N TYR A 406 11.09 -16.13 -8.53
CA TYR A 406 10.76 -14.85 -9.17
C TYR A 406 9.43 -14.29 -8.68
N GLY A 407 8.48 -15.15 -8.30
CA GLY A 407 7.22 -14.73 -7.68
C GLY A 407 7.45 -13.94 -6.38
N GLU A 408 8.33 -14.42 -5.50
CA GLU A 408 8.71 -13.69 -4.29
C GLU A 408 9.40 -12.35 -4.62
N VAL A 409 10.36 -12.34 -5.56
CA VAL A 409 11.04 -11.11 -6.00
C VAL A 409 10.05 -10.05 -6.48
N LEU A 410 9.12 -10.43 -7.35
CA LEU A 410 8.09 -9.54 -7.89
C LEU A 410 7.09 -9.11 -6.82
N THR A 411 6.78 -9.98 -5.85
CA THR A 411 5.94 -9.61 -4.71
C THR A 411 6.64 -8.61 -3.80
N VAL A 412 7.97 -8.64 -3.70
CA VAL A 412 8.75 -7.64 -2.95
C VAL A 412 8.78 -6.28 -3.68
N LEU A 413 9.00 -6.26 -4.99
CA LEU A 413 9.09 -5.05 -5.84
C LEU A 413 8.12 -5.13 -7.04
N PRO A 414 6.81 -4.89 -6.84
CA PRO A 414 5.80 -5.17 -7.87
C PRO A 414 5.63 -4.08 -8.93
N PHE A 415 6.18 -2.89 -8.70
CA PHE A 415 5.92 -1.73 -9.55
C PHE A 415 6.78 -1.72 -10.82
N GLY A 416 7.91 -2.41 -10.84
CA GLY A 416 8.82 -2.41 -11.98
C GLY A 416 9.44 -1.03 -12.24
N ASN A 417 9.71 -0.26 -11.18
CA ASN A 417 10.27 1.07 -11.32
C ASN A 417 11.70 0.98 -11.88
N PRO A 418 12.01 1.66 -13.00
CA PRO A 418 13.38 1.69 -13.50
C PRO A 418 14.36 2.34 -12.52
N LEU A 419 15.61 1.90 -12.59
CA LEU A 419 16.76 2.55 -11.96
C LEU A 419 16.97 3.94 -12.56
N ALA A 420 17.16 4.93 -11.69
CA ALA A 420 17.58 6.28 -12.02
C ALA A 420 18.93 6.58 -11.37
N ILE A 421 19.80 7.30 -12.08
CA ILE A 421 21.06 7.84 -11.56
C ILE A 421 20.92 9.35 -11.52
N ILE A 422 20.97 9.95 -10.33
CA ILE A 422 20.73 11.38 -10.09
C ILE A 422 21.95 12.05 -9.45
N GLU A 423 22.30 13.24 -9.93
CA GLU A 423 23.31 14.12 -9.33
C GLU A 423 22.64 15.11 -8.38
N VAL A 424 23.01 15.05 -7.10
CA VAL A 424 22.45 15.86 -6.01
C VAL A 424 23.57 16.54 -5.22
N THR A 425 23.30 17.73 -4.72
CA THR A 425 24.20 18.42 -3.78
C THR A 425 24.11 17.79 -2.39
N GLY A 426 25.11 18.02 -1.54
CA GLY A 426 25.05 17.64 -0.14
C GLY A 426 23.86 18.24 0.59
N ASP A 427 23.50 19.51 0.33
CA ASP A 427 22.31 20.15 0.91
C ASP A 427 21.02 19.40 0.54
N GLU A 428 20.87 19.01 -0.73
CA GLU A 428 19.71 18.24 -1.21
C GLU A 428 19.66 16.83 -0.60
N LEU A 429 20.81 16.20 -0.35
CA LEU A 429 20.84 14.95 0.42
C LEU A 429 20.35 15.16 1.85
N TYR A 430 20.75 16.23 2.53
CA TYR A 430 20.25 16.51 3.87
C TYR A 430 18.74 16.77 3.89
N GLU A 431 18.20 17.53 2.91
CA GLU A 431 16.77 17.75 2.77
C GLU A 431 16.02 16.43 2.53
N THR A 432 16.53 15.60 1.61
CA THR A 432 15.98 14.28 1.28
C THR A 432 15.92 13.38 2.52
N PHE A 433 17.01 13.29 3.29
CA PHE A 433 17.05 12.41 4.45
C PHE A 433 16.35 12.97 5.69
N GLU A 434 16.19 14.29 5.83
CA GLU A 434 15.28 14.88 6.83
C GLU A 434 13.82 14.49 6.54
N HIS A 435 13.40 14.53 5.27
CA HIS A 435 12.06 14.10 4.87
C HIS A 435 11.86 12.60 5.11
N SER A 436 12.85 11.77 4.75
CA SER A 436 12.82 10.31 4.95
C SER A 436 12.50 9.90 6.40
N VAL A 437 13.01 10.64 7.38
CA VAL A 437 12.85 10.32 8.81
C VAL A 437 11.77 11.16 9.51
N LYS A 438 10.97 11.94 8.78
CA LYS A 438 10.03 12.93 9.35
C LYS A 438 8.90 12.31 10.18
N GLU A 439 8.44 11.11 9.81
CA GLU A 439 7.31 10.43 10.49
C GLU A 439 7.76 9.50 11.62
N TYR A 440 9.04 9.13 11.66
CA TYR A 440 9.58 8.19 12.66
C TYR A 440 9.17 8.58 14.10
N PRO A 441 8.77 7.63 14.97
CA PRO A 441 8.74 6.17 14.79
C PRO A 441 7.51 5.64 14.04
N LYS A 442 6.61 6.50 13.54
CA LYS A 442 5.50 6.07 12.69
C LYS A 442 6.05 5.58 11.36
N GLU A 443 5.29 4.69 10.73
CA GLU A 443 5.61 4.20 9.40
C GLU A 443 5.52 5.33 8.36
N SER A 444 6.47 5.36 7.44
CA SER A 444 6.43 6.18 6.23
C SER A 444 6.83 5.35 5.02
N GLY A 445 6.06 5.46 3.93
CA GLY A 445 6.47 4.93 2.62
C GLY A 445 7.80 5.54 2.16
N GLY A 446 8.01 6.82 2.46
CA GLY A 446 9.25 7.55 2.17
C GLY A 446 10.42 7.22 3.11
N PHE A 447 10.37 6.24 4.01
CA PHE A 447 11.58 5.86 4.75
C PHE A 447 12.61 5.23 3.80
N LEU A 448 13.79 5.84 3.66
CA LEU A 448 14.82 5.42 2.71
C LEU A 448 15.77 4.37 3.30
N HIS A 449 15.83 3.20 2.67
CA HIS A 449 16.96 2.27 2.78
C HIS A 449 18.14 2.77 1.97
N VAL A 450 19.37 2.37 2.35
CA VAL A 450 20.59 2.95 1.76
C VAL A 450 21.71 1.94 1.51
N ALA A 451 22.54 2.21 0.49
CA ALA A 451 23.83 1.59 0.25
C ALA A 451 24.92 2.65 0.00
N GLY A 452 26.16 2.36 0.42
CA GLY A 452 27.30 3.29 0.29
C GLY A 452 27.31 4.47 1.26
N MET A 453 26.33 4.57 2.16
CA MET A 453 26.20 5.65 3.13
C MET A 453 25.74 5.19 4.51
N GLU A 454 26.00 6.04 5.50
CA GLU A 454 25.54 5.89 6.89
C GLU A 454 24.65 7.09 7.26
N VAL A 455 23.49 6.82 7.87
CA VAL A 455 22.50 7.81 8.31
C VAL A 455 22.37 7.74 9.83
N LEU A 456 22.55 8.87 10.50
CA LEU A 456 22.31 9.03 11.93
C LEU A 456 21.30 10.16 12.15
N PHE A 457 20.23 9.89 12.89
CA PHE A 457 19.21 10.88 13.21
C PHE A 457 18.73 10.81 14.67
N ASP A 458 18.24 11.90 15.22
CA ASP A 458 17.71 12.03 16.57
C ASP A 458 16.17 12.01 16.55
N PRO A 459 15.54 10.89 16.97
CA PRO A 459 14.08 10.76 16.92
C PRO A 459 13.37 11.63 17.97
N THR A 460 14.10 12.24 18.91
CA THR A 460 13.53 13.14 19.92
C THR A 460 13.33 14.57 19.41
N LYS A 461 13.89 14.89 18.25
CA LYS A 461 13.77 16.21 17.60
C LYS A 461 12.48 16.31 16.79
N LYS A 462 12.06 17.56 16.55
CA LYS A 462 10.94 17.87 15.68
C LYS A 462 11.28 17.48 14.24
N ALA A 463 10.28 17.08 13.46
CA ALA A 463 10.44 16.82 12.04
C ALA A 463 11.12 18.03 11.35
N GLY A 464 12.08 17.75 10.46
CA GLY A 464 12.93 18.77 9.82
C GLY A 464 14.18 19.17 10.62
N GLU A 465 14.35 18.68 11.85
CA GLU A 465 15.56 18.88 12.67
C GLU A 465 16.11 17.55 13.21
N ARG A 466 15.77 16.42 12.58
CA ARG A 466 16.09 15.09 13.09
C ARG A 466 17.43 14.60 12.60
N LEU A 467 17.86 14.96 11.41
CA LEU A 467 19.08 14.43 10.81
C LEU A 467 20.31 14.99 11.55
N VAL A 468 21.17 14.08 12.01
CA VAL A 468 22.37 14.43 12.79
C VAL A 468 23.63 14.32 11.93
N SER A 469 23.74 13.26 11.13
CA SER A 469 24.90 13.03 10.27
C SER A 469 24.53 12.17 9.08
N LEU A 470 25.13 12.52 7.94
CA LEU A 470 25.19 11.70 6.73
C LEU A 470 26.65 11.47 6.39
N LYS A 471 27.06 10.21 6.21
CA LYS A 471 28.42 9.87 5.79
C LYS A 471 28.44 9.03 4.54
N ILE A 472 29.42 9.30 3.68
CA ILE A 472 29.73 8.52 2.48
C ILE A 472 31.19 8.09 2.58
N GLY A 473 31.44 6.77 2.53
CA GLY A 473 32.79 6.22 2.72
C GLY A 473 33.43 6.62 4.05
N GLY A 474 32.63 6.73 5.12
CA GLY A 474 33.06 7.11 6.47
C GLY A 474 33.38 8.61 6.66
N LYS A 475 33.19 9.45 5.65
CA LYS A 475 33.38 10.91 5.73
C LYS A 475 32.04 11.61 5.74
N GLU A 476 31.90 12.67 6.55
CA GLU A 476 30.71 13.53 6.51
C GLU A 476 30.46 14.07 5.10
N VAL A 477 29.20 14.09 4.69
CA VAL A 477 28.76 14.72 3.45
C VAL A 477 29.08 16.21 3.49
N ASP A 478 29.82 16.68 2.49
CA ASP A 478 30.05 18.10 2.27
C ASP A 478 28.78 18.69 1.65
N ARG A 479 28.16 19.62 2.37
CA ARG A 479 26.89 20.28 2.02
C ARG A 479 26.92 20.91 0.62
N LYS A 480 28.09 21.32 0.11
CA LYS A 480 28.22 22.00 -1.19
C LYS A 480 28.81 21.12 -2.30
N ALA A 481 29.25 19.91 -1.99
CA ALA A 481 29.72 18.97 -3.01
C ALA A 481 28.55 18.29 -3.72
N ASN A 482 28.79 17.84 -4.95
CA ASN A 482 27.85 17.01 -5.71
C ASN A 482 28.16 15.54 -5.52
N TYR A 483 27.11 14.73 -5.51
CA TYR A 483 27.14 13.28 -5.36
C TYR A 483 26.22 12.66 -6.40
N LYS A 484 26.67 11.56 -7.00
CA LYS A 484 25.80 10.74 -7.84
C LYS A 484 25.23 9.58 -7.01
N ALA A 485 23.91 9.46 -7.06
CA ALA A 485 23.12 8.49 -6.34
C ALA A 485 22.29 7.65 -7.30
N ALA A 486 22.10 6.37 -6.96
CA ALA A 486 21.12 5.53 -7.62
C ALA A 486 19.83 5.44 -6.80
N THR A 487 18.68 5.54 -7.45
CA THR A 487 17.38 5.29 -6.81
C THR A 487 16.37 4.75 -7.82
N ASN A 488 15.13 4.49 -7.42
CA ASN A 488 14.07 4.17 -8.37
C ASN A 488 13.48 5.45 -8.96
N VAL A 489 12.96 5.38 -10.19
CA VAL A 489 12.52 6.58 -10.93
C VAL A 489 11.41 7.36 -10.20
N PHE A 490 10.50 6.67 -9.51
CA PHE A 490 9.45 7.29 -8.70
C PHE A 490 10.04 8.21 -7.63
N THR A 491 11.02 7.71 -6.87
CA THR A 491 11.71 8.48 -5.83
C THR A 491 12.57 9.59 -6.45
N ALA A 492 13.26 9.33 -7.57
CA ALA A 492 14.10 10.31 -8.25
C ALA A 492 13.31 11.55 -8.71
N ARG A 493 12.05 11.37 -9.08
CA ARG A 493 11.15 12.43 -9.56
C ARG A 493 10.41 13.17 -8.45
N GLY A 494 10.66 12.81 -7.19
CA GLY A 494 10.03 13.44 -6.04
C GLY A 494 8.79 12.73 -5.50
N GLY A 495 8.51 11.51 -5.96
CA GLY A 495 7.51 10.63 -5.34
C GLY A 495 7.76 10.45 -3.83
N ASP A 496 6.73 10.11 -3.06
CA ASP A 496 6.73 10.16 -1.58
C ASP A 496 7.04 11.56 -1.00
N GLY A 497 7.07 12.62 -1.81
CA GLY A 497 7.32 14.01 -1.39
C GLY A 497 8.79 14.42 -1.33
N PHE A 498 9.68 13.72 -2.04
CA PHE A 498 11.11 14.07 -2.11
C PHE A 498 11.38 15.26 -3.06
N GLU A 499 10.92 16.45 -2.68
CA GLU A 499 11.01 17.67 -3.51
C GLU A 499 12.43 17.98 -3.98
N ALA A 500 13.45 17.79 -3.14
CA ALA A 500 14.85 17.99 -3.52
C ALA A 500 15.27 17.12 -4.72
N LEU A 501 14.81 15.87 -4.75
CA LEU A 501 15.09 14.95 -5.86
C LEU A 501 14.28 15.38 -7.10
N GLY A 502 13.01 15.71 -6.94
CA GLY A 502 12.17 16.22 -8.02
C GLY A 502 12.76 17.45 -8.71
N ARG A 503 13.23 18.45 -7.93
CA ARG A 503 13.92 19.63 -8.47
C ARG A 503 15.20 19.26 -9.23
N ALA A 504 16.03 18.38 -8.67
CA ALA A 504 17.24 17.92 -9.35
C ALA A 504 16.93 17.19 -10.67
N TYR A 505 15.86 16.39 -10.67
CA TYR A 505 15.36 15.70 -11.84
C TYR A 505 14.90 16.68 -12.94
N GLU A 506 14.05 17.65 -12.59
CA GLU A 506 13.53 18.69 -13.50
C GLU A 506 14.63 19.56 -14.11
N GLU A 507 15.70 19.83 -13.35
CA GLU A 507 16.90 20.52 -13.82
C GLU A 507 17.76 19.67 -14.79
N GLY A 508 17.35 18.44 -15.08
CA GLY A 508 18.05 17.52 -15.99
C GLY A 508 19.28 16.87 -15.38
N ARG A 509 19.36 16.78 -14.04
CA ARG A 509 20.48 16.15 -13.32
C ARG A 509 20.28 14.65 -13.08
N ALA A 510 19.29 14.04 -13.71
CA ALA A 510 19.02 12.60 -13.63
C ALA A 510 19.16 11.92 -15.00
N SER A 511 19.49 10.63 -14.97
CA SER A 511 19.48 9.74 -16.13
C SER A 511 18.74 8.45 -15.78
N GLU A 512 18.02 7.91 -16.77
CA GLU A 512 17.19 6.71 -16.62
C GLU A 512 17.71 5.61 -17.56
N PRO A 513 18.65 4.77 -17.11
CA PRO A 513 19.19 3.69 -17.94
C PRO A 513 18.19 2.57 -18.26
N GLY A 514 17.01 2.54 -17.62
CA GLY A 514 15.90 1.64 -17.98
C GLY A 514 15.98 0.23 -17.38
N PHE A 515 16.82 -0.02 -16.38
CA PHE A 515 16.90 -1.31 -15.70
C PHE A 515 15.85 -1.42 -14.60
N SER A 516 14.97 -2.42 -14.66
CA SER A 516 13.89 -2.61 -13.67
C SER A 516 14.42 -2.92 -12.27
N ASP A 517 13.80 -2.36 -11.24
CA ASP A 517 14.12 -2.59 -9.82
C ASP A 517 14.10 -4.06 -9.42
N TRP A 518 13.06 -4.80 -9.78
CA TRP A 518 12.93 -6.23 -9.46
C TRP A 518 13.96 -7.07 -10.20
N GLU A 519 14.37 -6.70 -11.41
CA GLU A 519 15.43 -7.41 -12.17
C GLU A 519 16.79 -7.19 -11.52
N ASN A 520 17.09 -5.95 -11.11
CA ASN A 520 18.31 -5.64 -10.36
C ASN A 520 18.36 -6.39 -9.03
N PHE A 521 17.23 -6.46 -8.34
CA PHE A 521 17.11 -7.23 -7.11
C PHE A 521 17.28 -8.75 -7.35
N ALA A 522 16.63 -9.32 -8.38
CA ALA A 522 16.80 -10.72 -8.76
C ALA A 522 18.26 -11.05 -9.07
N ASN A 523 18.90 -10.23 -9.92
CA ASN A 523 20.31 -10.42 -10.29
C ASN A 523 21.21 -10.36 -9.07
N ARG A 524 20.97 -9.42 -8.15
CA ARG A 524 21.72 -9.34 -6.90
C ARG A 524 21.57 -10.60 -6.05
N LEU A 525 20.36 -11.13 -5.91
CA LEU A 525 20.14 -12.40 -5.20
C LEU A 525 20.90 -13.56 -5.87
N ILE A 526 20.84 -13.65 -7.20
CA ILE A 526 21.53 -14.69 -7.99
C ILE A 526 23.04 -14.62 -7.79
N GLU A 527 23.62 -13.42 -7.82
CA GLU A 527 25.06 -13.19 -7.60
C GLU A 527 25.50 -13.64 -6.20
N LEU A 528 24.65 -13.43 -5.20
CA LEU A 528 24.93 -13.86 -3.83
C LEU A 528 24.85 -15.39 -3.69
N GLY A 529 23.93 -16.03 -4.41
CA GLY A 529 23.64 -17.46 -4.28
C GLY A 529 23.08 -17.78 -2.90
N ASP A 530 23.95 -18.02 -1.92
CA ASP A 530 23.57 -18.19 -0.52
C ASP A 530 23.41 -16.83 0.18
N VAL A 531 22.16 -16.36 0.30
CA VAL A 531 21.84 -15.03 0.85
C VAL A 531 21.84 -15.10 2.38
N THR A 532 22.79 -14.41 3.02
CA THR A 532 23.08 -14.48 4.47
C THR A 532 23.09 -13.11 5.15
N GLN A 533 22.86 -12.05 4.39
CA GLN A 533 23.00 -10.65 4.80
C GLN A 533 22.11 -10.34 6.01
N GLN A 534 22.70 -9.58 6.94
CA GLN A 534 22.07 -9.09 8.16
C GLN A 534 21.92 -7.57 8.09
N VAL A 535 21.24 -7.00 9.07
CA VAL A 535 21.27 -5.54 9.31
C VAL A 535 22.69 -5.14 9.73
N GLU A 536 23.20 -4.05 9.16
CA GLU A 536 24.61 -3.62 9.31
C GLU A 536 24.74 -2.32 10.10
N GLY A 537 23.64 -1.61 10.37
CA GLY A 537 23.65 -0.33 11.05
C GLY A 537 23.95 0.84 10.11
N ARG A 538 23.55 0.70 8.83
CA ARG A 538 23.56 1.78 7.83
C ARG A 538 22.64 2.93 8.23
N ILE A 539 21.56 2.65 8.97
CA ILE A 539 20.60 3.66 9.43
C ILE A 539 20.37 3.48 10.93
N THR A 540 20.72 4.47 11.74
CA THR A 540 20.63 4.38 13.20
C THR A 540 20.09 5.66 13.84
N THR A 541 19.52 5.52 15.04
CA THR A 541 19.07 6.66 15.85
C THR A 541 20.14 7.07 16.87
N THR A 542 20.16 8.33 17.28
CA THR A 542 20.96 8.77 18.44
C THR A 542 20.45 8.18 19.73
N THR A 543 21.32 7.91 20.69
CA THR A 543 20.91 7.48 22.04
C THR A 543 20.86 8.62 23.05
N THR A 544 19.88 8.59 23.95
CA THR A 544 19.82 9.52 25.11
C THR A 544 20.83 9.18 26.21
N PHE A 545 21.42 7.99 26.18
CA PHE A 545 22.39 7.51 27.17
C PHE A 545 23.80 8.09 26.92
N LYS A 546 24.36 8.79 27.92
CA LYS A 546 25.67 9.49 27.79
C LYS A 546 26.88 8.56 27.73
N ASP A 547 26.73 7.31 28.13
CA ASP A 547 27.80 6.29 28.15
C ASP A 547 27.72 5.33 26.95
N ILE A 548 26.92 5.68 25.94
CA ILE A 548 26.73 4.92 24.71
C ILE A 548 27.13 5.79 23.52
N THR A 549 27.95 5.22 22.64
CA THR A 549 28.51 5.89 21.46
C THR A 549 28.41 4.95 20.27
N THR A 550 28.38 5.50 19.05
CA THR A 550 28.30 4.71 17.80
C THR A 550 29.46 3.72 17.63
N ALA A 551 30.59 3.91 18.32
CA ALA A 551 31.70 2.98 18.35
C ALA A 551 31.44 1.70 19.17
N ASN A 552 30.37 1.65 19.96
CA ASN A 552 30.02 0.45 20.73
C ASN A 552 29.37 -0.59 19.81
N TRP A 553 29.85 -1.83 19.82
CA TRP A 553 29.28 -2.93 19.01
C TRP A 553 27.78 -3.18 19.25
N PHE A 554 27.28 -2.80 20.43
CA PHE A 554 25.88 -2.97 20.81
C PHE A 554 25.02 -1.71 20.56
N TYR A 555 25.60 -0.64 20.00
CA TYR A 555 24.93 0.63 19.78
C TYR A 555 23.60 0.49 19.01
N PRO A 556 23.54 -0.20 17.84
CA PRO A 556 22.31 -0.28 17.07
C PRO A 556 21.15 -0.91 17.84
N TYR A 557 21.44 -1.91 18.68
CA TYR A 557 20.42 -2.57 19.50
C TYR A 557 19.91 -1.68 20.63
N VAL A 558 20.79 -0.93 21.29
CA VAL A 558 20.38 0.03 22.32
C VAL A 558 19.58 1.17 21.71
N ALA A 559 20.03 1.68 20.55
CA ALA A 559 19.36 2.74 19.81
C ALA A 559 17.96 2.33 19.35
N ARG A 560 17.77 1.09 18.87
CA ARG A 560 16.44 0.54 18.54
C ARG A 560 15.55 0.40 19.78
N LEU A 561 16.07 -0.15 20.87
CA LEU A 561 15.27 -0.50 22.05
C LEU A 561 14.90 0.69 22.96
N GLN A 562 15.49 1.87 22.75
CA GLN A 562 15.08 3.07 23.50
C GLN A 562 13.83 3.73 22.92
N VAL A 563 13.49 3.47 21.65
CA VAL A 563 12.33 4.04 20.97
C VAL A 563 11.14 3.11 21.19
N ALA A 564 9.95 3.69 21.33
CA ALA A 564 8.70 2.94 21.45
C ALA A 564 7.73 3.37 20.35
N GLU A 565 6.86 2.45 19.96
CA GLU A 565 5.68 2.78 19.16
C GLU A 565 4.72 3.68 19.95
N GLU A 566 3.86 4.41 19.23
CA GLU A 566 2.88 5.29 19.85
C GLU A 566 1.97 4.49 20.80
N GLY A 567 1.84 4.97 22.05
CA GLY A 567 1.07 4.29 23.10
C GLY A 567 1.82 3.19 23.85
N GLN A 568 3.07 2.86 23.49
CA GLN A 568 3.89 1.88 24.22
C GLN A 568 5.00 2.55 25.06
N ALA A 569 5.41 1.89 26.14
CA ALA A 569 6.56 2.31 26.93
C ALA A 569 7.87 1.74 26.32
N PRO A 570 8.97 2.51 26.29
CA PRO A 570 10.23 2.00 25.77
C PRO A 570 10.74 0.84 26.63
N VAL A 571 11.43 -0.09 25.97
CA VAL A 571 11.99 -1.29 26.61
C VAL A 571 12.97 -0.90 27.71
N PHE A 572 13.81 0.11 27.44
CA PHE A 572 14.66 0.73 28.45
C PHE A 572 14.09 2.06 28.92
N LYS A 573 13.96 2.24 30.25
CA LYS A 573 13.64 3.56 30.82
C LYS A 573 14.74 4.56 30.45
N PRO A 574 14.38 5.80 30.05
CA PRO A 574 15.35 6.85 29.73
C PRO A 574 16.04 7.26 31.03
N LEU A 575 17.30 6.86 31.18
CA LEU A 575 18.19 7.22 32.28
C LEU A 575 19.39 7.97 31.72
N GLU A 576 20.13 8.68 32.56
CA GLU A 576 21.34 9.38 32.11
C GLU A 576 22.42 8.43 31.55
N LYS A 577 22.52 7.21 32.10
CA LYS A 577 23.49 6.18 31.70
C LYS A 577 22.83 4.82 31.51
N PHE A 578 23.18 4.15 30.41
CA PHE A 578 22.76 2.78 30.12
C PHE A 578 23.49 1.76 30.99
N ASN A 579 24.74 2.00 31.39
CA ASN A 579 25.61 1.09 32.14
C ASN A 579 25.78 -0.29 31.46
N PRO A 580 26.44 -0.36 30.29
CA PRO A 580 26.43 -1.55 29.43
C PRO A 580 27.01 -2.81 30.07
N GLN A 581 27.96 -2.66 31.00
CA GLN A 581 28.63 -3.76 31.70
C GLN A 581 27.88 -4.23 32.95
N LYS A 582 26.84 -3.50 33.40
CA LYS A 582 26.07 -3.90 34.58
C LYS A 582 25.35 -5.21 34.29
N THR A 583 25.44 -6.14 35.24
CA THR A 583 24.73 -7.41 35.19
C THR A 583 23.22 -7.19 35.20
N LEU A 584 22.52 -7.90 34.33
CA LEU A 584 21.07 -7.86 34.23
C LEU A 584 20.42 -8.63 35.38
N THR A 585 19.37 -8.07 35.96
CA THR A 585 18.58 -8.73 37.01
C THR A 585 17.36 -9.44 36.43
N ARG A 586 16.78 -10.37 37.18
CA ARG A 586 15.53 -11.06 36.81
C ARG A 586 14.38 -10.08 36.58
N ALA A 587 14.27 -9.03 37.40
CA ALA A 587 13.29 -7.96 37.24
C ALA A 587 13.43 -7.22 35.91
N ASN A 588 14.66 -6.96 35.47
CA ASN A 588 14.88 -6.28 34.19
C ASN A 588 14.37 -7.12 33.01
N VAL A 589 14.65 -8.43 33.00
CA VAL A 589 14.19 -9.32 31.93
C VAL A 589 12.67 -9.39 31.88
N VAL A 590 12.02 -9.51 33.04
CA VAL A 590 10.56 -9.58 33.14
C VAL A 590 9.90 -8.31 32.60
N LEU A 591 10.38 -7.14 33.01
CA LEU A 591 9.86 -5.86 32.50
C LEU A 591 10.04 -5.74 30.99
N MET A 592 11.20 -6.15 30.46
CA MET A 592 11.46 -6.12 29.02
C MET A 592 10.46 -7.03 28.28
N LEU A 593 10.34 -8.30 28.67
CA LEU A 593 9.47 -9.27 28.00
C LEU A 593 7.98 -8.92 28.10
N THR A 594 7.51 -8.50 29.27
CA THR A 594 6.09 -8.17 29.47
C THR A 594 5.66 -6.95 28.67
N ARG A 595 6.50 -5.90 28.60
CA ARG A 595 6.23 -4.73 27.76
C ARG A 595 6.19 -5.10 26.28
N ALA A 596 7.19 -5.84 25.81
CA ALA A 596 7.27 -6.24 24.41
C ALA A 596 6.14 -7.16 23.94
N LEU A 597 5.65 -8.01 24.84
CA LEU A 597 4.56 -8.93 24.55
C LEU A 597 3.18 -8.38 24.95
N ALA A 598 3.12 -7.12 25.43
CA ALA A 598 1.92 -6.49 25.96
C ALA A 598 1.15 -7.39 26.96
N LEU A 599 1.89 -8.06 27.86
CA LEU A 599 1.30 -8.98 28.84
C LEU A 599 0.70 -8.22 30.02
N GLU A 600 -0.56 -8.52 30.30
CA GLU A 600 -1.30 -7.97 31.44
C GLU A 600 -1.56 -9.04 32.50
N ALA A 601 -1.48 -8.65 33.77
CA ALA A 601 -1.77 -9.54 34.89
C ALA A 601 -3.27 -9.60 35.16
N LYS A 602 -3.81 -10.80 35.34
CA LYS A 602 -5.19 -11.02 35.76
C LYS A 602 -5.33 -11.03 37.28
N ASN A 603 -4.26 -11.41 37.99
CA ASN A 603 -4.25 -11.56 39.44
C ASN A 603 -3.07 -10.83 40.08
N GLU A 604 -3.13 -10.72 41.41
CA GLU A 604 -2.05 -10.16 42.22
C GLU A 604 -0.80 -11.07 42.27
N PRO A 605 0.39 -10.50 42.56
CA PRO A 605 1.62 -11.28 42.65
C PRO A 605 1.57 -12.32 43.78
N THR A 606 1.94 -13.55 43.47
CA THR A 606 1.87 -14.68 44.42
C THR A 606 3.13 -14.86 45.26
N TYR A 607 4.28 -14.35 44.81
CA TYR A 607 5.58 -14.50 45.48
C TYR A 607 5.74 -13.58 46.70
N ASP A 608 6.27 -14.12 47.79
CA ASP A 608 6.36 -13.40 49.08
C ASP A 608 7.29 -12.19 49.05
N ASP A 609 8.36 -12.26 48.27
CA ASP A 609 9.32 -11.17 48.07
C ASP A 609 8.89 -10.16 47.00
N VAL A 610 7.73 -10.37 46.35
CA VAL A 610 7.17 -9.48 45.32
C VAL A 610 5.98 -8.68 45.88
N LYS A 611 5.15 -9.28 46.73
CA LYS A 611 4.00 -8.62 47.39
C LYS A 611 4.38 -7.27 48.01
N ASN A 612 5.56 -7.20 48.62
CA ASN A 612 6.05 -6.03 49.36
C ASN A 612 6.95 -5.08 48.55
N LEU A 613 7.12 -5.27 47.23
CA LEU A 613 7.87 -4.30 46.41
C LEU A 613 7.18 -2.93 46.43
N GLU A 614 7.92 -1.85 46.25
CA GLU A 614 7.31 -0.52 46.07
C GLU A 614 6.94 -0.26 44.61
N ASP A 615 7.65 -0.90 43.67
CA ASP A 615 7.45 -0.73 42.23
C ASP A 615 6.21 -1.52 41.76
N ALA A 616 5.08 -0.83 41.61
CA ALA A 616 3.81 -1.40 41.18
C ALA A 616 3.85 -1.96 39.75
N GLU A 617 4.61 -1.32 38.85
CA GLU A 617 4.79 -1.80 37.48
C GLU A 617 5.51 -3.15 37.48
N LEU A 618 6.61 -3.24 38.23
CA LEU A 618 7.36 -4.49 38.36
C LEU A 618 6.52 -5.61 39.01
N LYS A 619 5.65 -5.29 39.98
CA LYS A 619 4.73 -6.29 40.56
C LYS A 619 3.82 -6.89 39.51
N LEU A 620 3.14 -6.04 38.74
CA LEU A 620 2.20 -6.47 37.70
C LEU A 620 2.92 -7.23 36.59
N ALA A 621 4.11 -6.78 36.19
CA ALA A 621 4.94 -7.48 35.22
C ALA A 621 5.33 -8.90 35.71
N ILE A 622 5.73 -9.04 36.98
CA ILE A 622 6.03 -10.36 37.55
C ILE A 622 4.79 -11.24 37.61
N ALA A 623 3.62 -10.69 37.98
CA ALA A 623 2.37 -11.45 37.97
C ALA A 623 2.02 -11.93 36.55
N ALA A 624 2.01 -11.03 35.57
CA ALA A 624 1.71 -11.34 34.17
C ALA A 624 2.67 -12.39 33.59
N ALA A 625 3.98 -12.25 33.81
CA ALA A 625 4.97 -13.21 33.34
C ALA A 625 4.85 -14.59 34.03
N THR A 626 4.34 -14.62 35.27
CA THR A 626 4.09 -15.88 35.99
C THR A 626 2.85 -16.58 35.43
N GLU A 627 1.77 -15.84 35.19
CA GLU A 627 0.54 -16.35 34.58
C GLU A 627 0.77 -16.88 33.16
N ALA A 628 1.62 -16.18 32.39
CA ALA A 628 2.08 -16.62 31.07
C ALA A 628 3.10 -17.78 31.13
N GLY A 629 3.48 -18.24 32.33
CA GLY A 629 4.43 -19.34 32.49
C GLY A 629 5.88 -19.03 32.06
N ILE A 630 6.21 -17.77 31.76
CA ILE A 630 7.54 -17.33 31.32
C ILE A 630 8.57 -17.48 32.45
N ILE A 631 8.16 -17.16 33.67
CA ILE A 631 9.03 -17.19 34.84
C ILE A 631 8.59 -18.23 35.87
N LYS A 632 9.57 -18.73 36.62
CA LYS A 632 9.38 -19.62 37.77
C LYS A 632 10.20 -19.09 38.96
N GLY A 633 9.60 -19.13 40.14
CA GLY A 633 10.26 -18.89 41.43
C GLY A 633 10.72 -20.19 42.11
N SER A 634 11.30 -20.06 43.29
CA SER A 634 11.70 -21.20 44.14
C SER A 634 11.39 -20.90 45.59
N ASN A 635 10.84 -21.88 46.32
CA ASN A 635 10.48 -21.75 47.74
C ASN A 635 9.61 -20.51 48.04
N GLY A 636 8.60 -20.24 47.20
CA GLY A 636 7.70 -19.09 47.36
C GLY A 636 8.29 -17.73 47.01
N LYS A 637 9.53 -17.66 46.52
CA LYS A 637 10.23 -16.40 46.17
C LYS A 637 10.63 -16.33 44.70
N PHE A 638 10.54 -15.14 44.11
CA PHE A 638 10.97 -14.88 42.74
C PHE A 638 12.42 -14.40 42.64
N LYS A 639 12.89 -13.67 43.65
CA LYS A 639 14.19 -12.99 43.74
C LYS A 639 14.42 -11.99 42.60
N PRO A 640 13.63 -10.90 42.52
CA PRO A 640 13.65 -9.97 41.39
C PRO A 640 15.03 -9.33 41.14
N PHE A 641 15.83 -9.11 42.18
CA PHE A 641 17.10 -8.41 42.07
C PHE A 641 18.33 -9.33 41.90
N ASP A 642 18.13 -10.64 41.88
CA ASP A 642 19.22 -11.58 41.63
C ASP A 642 19.71 -11.43 40.17
N PRO A 643 21.04 -11.53 39.94
CA PRO A 643 21.62 -11.65 38.60
C PRO A 643 21.02 -12.80 37.80
N VAL A 644 20.75 -12.57 36.52
CA VAL A 644 20.27 -13.62 35.60
C VAL A 644 21.43 -14.28 34.86
N THR A 645 21.48 -15.60 34.88
CA THR A 645 22.43 -16.37 34.06
C THR A 645 21.95 -16.48 32.62
N ARG A 646 22.86 -16.73 31.68
CA ARG A 646 22.52 -16.96 30.26
C ARG A 646 21.54 -18.11 30.08
N LYS A 647 21.68 -19.20 30.85
CA LYS A 647 20.71 -20.31 30.89
C LYS A 647 19.30 -19.84 31.30
N GLN A 648 19.20 -19.06 32.36
CA GLN A 648 17.91 -18.55 32.83
C GLN A 648 17.27 -17.61 31.82
N LEU A 649 18.08 -16.77 31.16
CA LEU A 649 17.59 -15.88 30.10
C LEU A 649 17.07 -16.66 28.89
N ALA A 650 17.77 -17.71 28.45
CA ALA A 650 17.33 -18.60 27.39
C ALA A 650 15.96 -19.21 27.70
N LEU A 651 15.78 -19.74 28.91
CA LEU A 651 14.50 -20.31 29.36
C LEU A 651 13.37 -19.29 29.35
N MET A 652 13.64 -18.04 29.75
CA MET A 652 12.63 -16.99 29.72
C MET A 652 12.23 -16.64 28.28
N TYR A 653 13.19 -16.51 27.36
CA TYR A 653 12.87 -16.19 25.96
C TYR A 653 12.15 -17.33 25.23
N GLU A 654 12.56 -18.58 25.43
CA GLU A 654 11.88 -19.72 24.82
C GLU A 654 10.43 -19.81 25.31
N ARG A 655 10.19 -19.73 26.62
CA ARG A 655 8.82 -19.77 27.17
C ARG A 655 7.99 -18.57 26.72
N ALA A 656 8.60 -17.40 26.62
CA ALA A 656 7.95 -16.22 26.07
C ALA A 656 7.55 -16.44 24.60
N TYR A 657 8.43 -17.07 23.81
CA TYR A 657 8.12 -17.45 22.43
C TYR A 657 7.03 -18.54 22.35
N GLN A 658 6.99 -19.50 23.27
CA GLN A 658 5.95 -20.53 23.32
C GLN A 658 4.56 -19.99 23.66
N ASN A 659 4.46 -18.79 24.25
CA ASN A 659 3.17 -18.09 24.38
C ASN A 659 2.66 -17.54 23.04
N ILE A 660 3.53 -17.45 22.04
CA ILE A 660 3.22 -16.99 20.69
C ILE A 660 3.07 -18.20 19.75
N ASP A 661 4.04 -19.13 19.78
CA ASP A 661 4.03 -20.38 19.04
C ASP A 661 4.08 -21.58 19.99
N ALA A 662 2.90 -22.03 20.42
CA ALA A 662 2.75 -23.13 21.38
C ALA A 662 3.31 -24.47 20.86
N ASN A 663 3.48 -24.62 19.55
CA ASN A 663 3.94 -25.86 18.92
C ASN A 663 5.45 -25.85 18.61
N TYR A 664 6.12 -24.73 18.86
CA TYR A 664 7.55 -24.61 18.55
C TYR A 664 8.41 -25.61 19.34
N GLN A 665 9.25 -26.33 18.62
CA GLN A 665 10.24 -27.25 19.16
C GLN A 665 11.62 -26.86 18.63
N ALA A 666 12.51 -26.45 19.52
CA ALA A 666 13.86 -26.07 19.13
C ALA A 666 14.67 -27.29 18.65
N PRO A 667 15.48 -27.14 17.58
CA PRO A 667 16.48 -28.14 17.25
C PRO A 667 17.55 -28.24 18.35
N LYS A 668 18.25 -29.38 18.39
CA LYS A 668 19.33 -29.59 19.36
C LYS A 668 20.47 -28.62 19.08
N ALA A 669 20.81 -27.78 20.06
CA ALA A 669 21.94 -26.87 19.97
C ALA A 669 23.29 -27.59 19.81
N THR A 670 24.22 -26.93 19.11
CA THR A 670 25.56 -27.48 18.78
C THR A 670 26.67 -26.98 19.71
N PHE A 671 26.35 -26.17 20.72
CA PHE A 671 27.33 -25.66 21.66
C PHE A 671 27.98 -26.78 22.49
N SER A 672 29.30 -26.72 22.64
CA SER A 672 30.09 -27.78 23.30
C SER A 672 29.88 -27.89 24.81
N ASP A 673 29.41 -26.83 25.47
CA ASP A 673 29.35 -26.68 26.92
C ASP A 673 27.95 -26.87 27.52
N ILE A 674 26.97 -27.41 26.77
CA ILE A 674 25.58 -27.53 27.25
C ILE A 674 25.13 -28.97 27.55
N ASN A 675 25.90 -29.98 27.14
CA ASN A 675 25.49 -31.39 27.24
C ASN A 675 25.25 -31.90 28.67
N HIS A 676 25.80 -31.20 29.68
CA HIS A 676 25.63 -31.52 31.10
C HIS A 676 24.36 -30.92 31.72
N LEU A 677 23.65 -30.06 30.98
CA LEU A 677 22.42 -29.41 31.44
C LEU A 677 21.22 -30.35 31.28
N ASP A 678 20.14 -30.06 32.01
CA ASP A 678 18.85 -30.72 31.82
C ASP A 678 18.24 -30.45 30.43
N ALA A 679 17.25 -31.26 30.04
CA ALA A 679 16.63 -31.19 28.72
C ALA A 679 15.95 -29.84 28.44
N GLU A 680 15.28 -29.24 29.44
CA GLU A 680 14.61 -27.95 29.32
C GLU A 680 15.62 -26.85 28.97
N ALA A 681 16.77 -26.83 29.66
CA ALA A 681 17.83 -25.87 29.38
C ALA A 681 18.51 -26.10 28.03
N GLN A 682 18.70 -27.35 27.59
CA GLN A 682 19.24 -27.64 26.27
C GLN A 682 18.29 -27.18 25.16
N GLN A 683 16.99 -27.40 25.32
CA GLN A 683 15.95 -26.96 24.39
C GLN A 683 15.92 -25.43 24.28
N ALA A 684 15.88 -24.73 25.42
CA ALA A 684 15.89 -23.27 25.42
C ALA A 684 17.15 -22.68 24.77
N ILE A 685 18.32 -23.30 24.96
CA ILE A 685 19.56 -22.86 24.28
C ILE A 685 19.50 -23.21 22.78
N GLY A 686 18.87 -24.33 22.41
CA GLY A 686 18.50 -24.67 21.04
C GLY A 686 17.71 -23.55 20.36
N PHE A 687 16.68 -23.03 21.03
CA PHE A 687 15.88 -21.91 20.54
C PHE A 687 16.72 -20.65 20.29
N ILE A 688 17.60 -20.31 21.24
CA ILE A 688 18.49 -19.14 21.10
C ILE A 688 19.40 -19.27 19.88
N GLN A 689 19.87 -20.47 19.58
CA GLN A 689 20.70 -20.73 18.40
C GLN A 689 19.88 -20.73 17.11
N ASP A 690 18.75 -21.45 17.09
CA ASP A 690 17.87 -21.60 15.92
C ASP A 690 17.36 -20.26 15.41
N LYS A 691 16.95 -19.38 16.32
CA LYS A 691 16.42 -18.06 16.00
C LYS A 691 17.50 -16.96 15.92
N ALA A 692 18.78 -17.34 15.92
CA ALA A 692 19.92 -16.41 15.86
C ALA A 692 19.85 -15.27 16.92
N ILE A 693 19.30 -15.57 18.10
CA ILE A 693 19.22 -14.62 19.21
C ILE A 693 20.61 -14.40 19.81
N ALA A 694 21.46 -15.43 19.84
CA ALA A 694 22.87 -15.31 20.19
C ALA A 694 23.75 -16.43 19.60
N ASP A 695 24.95 -16.05 19.16
CA ASP A 695 25.89 -16.95 18.45
C ASP A 695 26.89 -17.67 19.36
N GLY A 696 26.90 -17.34 20.66
CA GLY A 696 27.88 -17.85 21.62
C GLY A 696 29.29 -17.26 21.42
N ASN A 697 30.31 -17.91 21.99
CA ASN A 697 31.71 -17.52 21.88
C ASN A 697 32.59 -18.77 21.68
N GLY A 698 33.26 -18.89 20.54
CA GLY A 698 34.17 -20.00 20.25
C GLY A 698 33.50 -21.38 20.36
N GLY A 699 32.24 -21.51 19.91
CA GLY A 699 31.48 -22.77 19.99
C GLY A 699 30.93 -23.10 21.39
N LYS A 700 30.89 -22.13 22.30
CA LYS A 700 30.33 -22.25 23.66
C LYS A 700 29.21 -21.24 23.90
N TYR A 701 28.18 -21.65 24.63
CA TYR A 701 27.09 -20.76 25.03
C TYR A 701 27.36 -20.02 26.35
N LEU A 702 28.18 -20.59 27.24
CA LEU A 702 28.51 -20.10 28.57
C LEU A 702 27.29 -19.99 29.52
N PRO A 703 26.53 -21.09 29.72
CA PRO A 703 25.22 -21.08 30.39
C PRO A 703 25.22 -20.55 31.83
N ALA A 704 26.34 -20.73 32.56
CA ALA A 704 26.49 -20.27 33.94
C ALA A 704 26.91 -18.79 34.06
N SER A 705 27.35 -18.17 32.97
CA SER A 705 27.77 -16.76 33.00
C SER A 705 26.57 -15.83 33.15
N TYR A 706 26.77 -14.70 33.80
CA TYR A 706 25.75 -13.66 33.89
C TYR A 706 25.68 -12.82 32.62
N THR A 707 24.48 -12.36 32.27
CA THR A 707 24.27 -11.51 31.08
C THR A 707 24.43 -10.04 31.46
N THR A 708 25.29 -9.31 30.75
CA THR A 708 25.40 -7.85 30.88
C THR A 708 24.26 -7.16 30.11
N ARG A 709 23.93 -5.91 30.46
CA ARG A 709 22.94 -5.10 29.72
C ARG A 709 23.24 -4.95 28.23
N ALA A 710 24.50 -4.83 27.81
CA ALA A 710 24.88 -4.79 26.40
C ALA A 710 24.46 -6.05 25.62
N HIS A 711 24.88 -7.23 26.09
CA HIS A 711 24.44 -8.51 25.52
C HIS A 711 22.92 -8.69 25.56
N ALA A 712 22.26 -8.25 26.63
CA ALA A 712 20.81 -8.32 26.73
C ALA A 712 20.11 -7.45 25.69
N ALA A 713 20.63 -6.26 25.37
CA ALA A 713 20.07 -5.42 24.31
C ALA A 713 20.13 -6.12 22.94
N LYS A 714 21.27 -6.70 22.56
CA LYS A 714 21.39 -7.49 21.33
C LYS A 714 20.39 -8.65 21.31
N MET A 715 20.43 -9.48 22.36
CA MET A 715 19.57 -10.67 22.41
C MET A 715 18.08 -10.30 22.40
N PHE A 716 17.69 -9.23 23.10
CA PHE A 716 16.30 -8.81 23.13
C PHE A 716 15.84 -8.21 21.80
N ALA A 717 16.66 -7.38 21.15
CA ALA A 717 16.33 -6.86 19.82
C ALA A 717 16.13 -8.00 18.80
N ASN A 718 17.00 -9.02 18.81
CA ASN A 718 16.85 -10.19 17.95
C ASN A 718 15.61 -11.03 18.32
N PHE A 719 15.27 -11.12 19.61
CA PHE A 719 14.04 -11.77 20.06
C PHE A 719 12.80 -11.06 19.55
N LEU A 720 12.72 -9.71 19.64
CA LEU A 720 11.60 -8.95 19.08
C LEU A 720 11.44 -9.19 17.59
N TYR A 721 12.55 -9.13 16.85
CA TYR A 721 12.57 -9.44 15.43
C TYR A 721 12.04 -10.85 15.13
N THR A 722 12.39 -11.85 15.95
CA THR A 722 11.86 -13.22 15.83
C THR A 722 10.35 -13.27 16.07
N VAL A 723 9.84 -12.51 17.03
CA VAL A 723 8.39 -12.42 17.32
C VAL A 723 7.64 -11.76 16.15
N GLU A 724 8.19 -10.68 15.60
CA GLU A 724 7.60 -9.98 14.44
C GLU A 724 7.57 -10.88 13.20
N GLN A 725 8.64 -11.65 12.96
CA GLN A 725 8.67 -12.64 11.87
C GLN A 725 7.54 -13.67 11.98
N PHE A 726 7.32 -14.21 13.18
CA PHE A 726 6.27 -15.20 13.38
C PHE A 726 4.87 -14.62 13.12
N LYS A 727 4.61 -13.38 13.52
CA LYS A 727 3.31 -12.74 13.29
C LYS A 727 2.97 -12.52 11.81
N GLN A 728 3.94 -12.59 10.90
CA GLN A 728 3.73 -12.49 9.45
C GLN A 728 3.60 -13.84 8.73
N GLN A 729 4.01 -14.94 9.37
CA GLN A 729 3.84 -16.30 8.86
C GLN A 729 2.42 -16.78 9.16
#